data_AF-A0A2E7ZU73-F1
#
_entry.id   AF-A0A2E7ZU73-F1
#
_cell.length_a   1.000
_cell.length_b   1.000
_cell.length_c   1.000
_cell.angle_alpha   90.00
_cell.angle_beta   90.00
_cell.angle_gamma   90.00
#
_symmetry.space_group_name_H-M   'P 1'
#
loop_
_entity.id
_entity.type
_entity.pdbx_description
1 polymer ?
#
loop_
_entity_poly.entity_id
_entity_poly.type
_entity_poly.pdbx_seq_one_letter_code
_entity_poly.pdbx_strand_id
1 'polypeptide(L)'
;MSYHGSKGVAIALLAVFSMWGCGTSAPSSTAIQLGGGMTGADAAVNNGSEDTTVSTAEDTQSGGASSDSSGSVADAGSSGQDGSSASDAGGQASNDAGAADAAGPDPKDTQGSGNTDAGASQGDASAAADSGASGGQDAGGGKDAGGAKPDAGQGGGGCVDLDKDGYGNGCVNGGDCDDNNPNFALICPDCAKANHPGCPCKGTAANCYTGDPQWIGKGICQAGVQLCQNGYWGTCNGEVLPTPEACDGKDNNCNALVDEGVLSSCGTCDMSCTQQKMGPDFGNPFSLDKTNANGVGLDANGYLKLDLKTANANLNHIWIAGTGEKTISKVNTKTGKEEGRYRSCSSPSRTSVDLNGDVWVGCRSGGEVMKIEVDETKCKDKNGNGKIDTSTDTNGDGKISTSEMLPYKQDECVRFVVKPNGSESVIRAVGVDKDNHAWVGGWGTKNLWRLEPANGAVVDTINIGCNPYGLVIDQKGVIWIAGRGCSELVRADPKTKAVSKHGNGGKGSPYGINVDMFGRLWIANTTNWSSRFDPVTNKWSPVSHNQRSRGIATSNDGYIYVALDQTSSVAKINAVTLVTEAHISLGSGRYPVGIAVDYDGYVWAVNQSKASASKVDPKTNSVVGEYPVGNSPYTYSDMTGYTLNNYTAPKGKYTHVFGFGGWSGTVAENKTKTLWESLDAEITVPPKGFVKLRYRAGDNLKDLDKLPWSAELGPFPPTKFPVDLTKAAKKVEGRFLQVEYFLQAGSNKLSPLIKSVTAKGKQVPAI
;
A
#
# COMPACT_ATOMS: atom_id res chain seq x y z
N MET A 1 37.39 -3.69 36.43
CA MET A 1 37.73 -2.28 36.74
C MET A 1 36.42 -1.52 36.88
N SER A 2 36.39 -0.41 37.63
CA SER A 2 35.16 0.17 38.19
C SER A 2 35.15 1.71 38.09
N TYR A 3 33.99 2.34 38.36
CA TYR A 3 33.73 3.80 38.34
C TYR A 3 33.78 4.46 36.94
N HIS A 4 33.11 5.57 36.62
CA HIS A 4 31.82 6.23 36.99
C HIS A 4 31.70 7.45 36.03
N GLY A 5 30.55 8.08 35.73
CA GLY A 5 29.15 7.80 36.07
C GLY A 5 28.27 9.07 35.84
N SER A 6 26.94 8.92 35.70
CA SER A 6 25.89 9.98 35.74
C SER A 6 25.98 11.15 34.71
N LYS A 7 24.89 11.75 34.22
CA LYS A 7 23.58 12.04 34.83
C LYS A 7 22.42 11.87 33.83
N GLY A 8 21.22 11.61 34.35
CA GLY A 8 19.95 11.75 33.63
C GLY A 8 19.08 12.87 34.19
N VAL A 9 18.03 13.25 33.46
CA VAL A 9 17.00 14.21 33.88
C VAL A 9 15.63 13.63 33.52
N ALA A 10 14.72 13.57 34.49
CA ALA A 10 13.32 13.23 34.26
C ALA A 10 12.49 14.51 34.09
N ILE A 11 11.45 14.45 33.26
CA ILE A 11 10.45 15.53 33.11
C ILE A 11 9.10 14.97 33.57
N ALA A 12 8.51 15.60 34.59
CA ALA A 12 7.20 15.22 35.10
C ALA A 12 6.08 15.87 34.27
N LEU A 13 4.96 15.17 34.09
CA LEU A 13 3.72 15.79 33.63
C LEU A 13 3.11 16.63 34.77
N LEU A 14 2.56 17.78 34.41
CA LEU A 14 1.71 18.57 35.29
C LEU A 14 0.48 19.02 34.49
N ALA A 15 -0.66 18.42 34.78
CA ALA A 15 -1.95 18.82 34.23
C ALA A 15 -2.66 19.74 35.22
N VAL A 16 -3.33 20.79 34.72
CA VAL A 16 -4.18 21.68 35.51
C VAL A 16 -5.52 21.84 34.80
N PHE A 17 -6.60 21.73 35.58
CA PHE A 17 -7.98 21.72 35.10
C PHE A 17 -8.74 22.95 35.63
N SER A 18 -9.40 23.69 34.75
CA SER A 18 -10.52 24.60 35.05
C SER A 18 -10.98 25.29 33.76
N MET A 19 -12.22 25.75 33.56
CA MET A 19 -13.57 25.31 33.93
C MET A 19 -14.50 26.45 33.43
N TRP A 20 -15.38 26.18 32.46
CA TRP A 20 -16.59 26.96 32.11
C TRP A 20 -16.37 28.43 31.61
N GLY A 21 -17.27 29.05 30.84
CA GLY A 21 -18.58 28.62 30.33
C GLY A 21 -19.11 29.51 29.17
N CYS A 22 -20.41 29.40 28.86
CA CYS A 22 -21.09 30.01 27.70
C CYS A 22 -21.10 31.56 27.64
N GLY A 23 -21.27 32.15 26.44
CA GLY A 23 -21.46 33.62 26.29
C GLY A 23 -21.65 34.18 24.87
N THR A 24 -22.83 33.97 24.29
CA THR A 24 -23.53 34.69 23.18
C THR A 24 -22.95 35.97 22.49
N SER A 25 -23.11 35.98 21.15
CA SER A 25 -23.61 37.09 20.27
C SER A 25 -22.84 38.41 20.02
N ALA A 26 -22.35 38.52 18.77
CA ALA A 26 -22.63 39.62 17.81
C ALA A 26 -21.98 41.03 18.08
N PRO A 27 -22.21 42.08 17.24
CA PRO A 27 -21.13 42.50 16.33
C PRO A 27 -20.82 44.02 16.24
N SER A 28 -19.72 44.33 15.53
CA SER A 28 -19.47 45.55 14.72
C SER A 28 -19.75 46.96 15.29
N SER A 29 -18.71 47.79 15.36
CA SER A 29 -18.80 49.24 15.10
C SER A 29 -17.45 49.82 14.65
N THR A 30 -17.47 51.06 14.14
CA THR A 30 -16.40 51.65 13.29
C THR A 30 -15.65 52.79 13.99
N ALA A 31 -14.35 52.90 13.68
CA ALA A 31 -13.41 54.03 13.83
C ALA A 31 -13.70 55.19 14.80
N ILE A 32 -12.66 55.54 15.59
CA ILE A 32 -12.36 56.93 15.95
C ILE A 32 -10.91 57.23 15.54
N GLN A 33 -10.67 58.42 15.00
CA GLN A 33 -9.36 58.90 14.53
C GLN A 33 -8.95 60.14 15.34
N LEU A 34 -7.88 60.03 16.12
CA LEU A 34 -7.09 61.14 16.67
C LEU A 34 -5.61 60.69 16.67
N GLY A 35 -4.62 61.57 16.47
CA GLY A 35 -4.69 63.02 16.33
C GLY A 35 -3.60 63.69 17.14
N GLY A 36 -2.35 63.65 16.67
CA GLY A 36 -1.19 64.24 17.33
C GLY A 36 0.07 64.07 16.48
N GLY A 37 0.85 65.13 16.34
CA GLY A 37 2.11 65.15 15.61
C GLY A 37 3.13 66.05 16.30
N MET A 38 4.22 66.39 15.59
CA MET A 38 5.42 67.09 16.11
C MET A 38 6.26 66.23 17.08
N THR A 39 7.58 66.34 17.17
CA THR A 39 8.63 66.96 16.31
C THR A 39 9.96 66.34 16.76
N GLY A 40 10.96 66.25 15.87
CA GLY A 40 12.30 65.82 16.28
C GLY A 40 13.17 65.39 15.11
N ALA A 41 13.91 66.34 14.54
CA ALA A 41 15.06 66.07 13.69
C ALA A 41 16.29 66.65 14.40
N ASP A 42 17.38 65.90 14.45
CA ASP A 42 18.69 66.38 14.87
C ASP A 42 19.75 65.71 13.98
N ALA A 43 20.75 66.49 13.55
CA ALA A 43 21.79 66.03 12.64
C ALA A 43 23.08 66.86 12.80
N ALA A 44 24.13 66.24 13.34
CA ALA A 44 25.49 66.77 13.38
C ALA A 44 26.51 65.65 13.73
N VAL A 45 27.83 65.77 13.48
CA VAL A 45 28.57 66.04 12.23
C VAL A 45 30.09 65.88 12.52
N ASN A 46 30.83 65.21 11.61
CA ASN A 46 32.32 65.19 11.50
C ASN A 46 33.15 64.65 12.70
N ASN A 47 34.48 64.40 12.63
CA ASN A 47 35.54 64.55 11.60
C ASN A 47 36.39 63.24 11.54
N GLY A 48 36.99 62.83 10.40
CA GLY A 48 38.42 63.06 10.04
C GLY A 48 39.26 61.77 10.23
N SER A 49 40.36 61.48 9.52
CA SER A 49 41.14 62.17 8.47
C SER A 49 42.09 61.19 7.71
N GLU A 50 42.31 61.36 6.40
CA GLU A 50 43.61 61.41 5.65
C GLU A 50 44.66 60.24 5.77
N ASP A 51 45.57 59.90 4.82
CA ASP A 51 45.96 60.43 3.49
C ASP A 51 46.73 59.39 2.60
N THR A 52 46.97 59.69 1.30
CA THR A 52 48.06 59.19 0.39
C THR A 52 48.16 57.68 0.03
N THR A 53 48.74 57.21 -1.12
CA THR A 53 49.27 57.86 -2.35
C THR A 53 49.24 56.94 -3.60
N VAL A 54 49.35 57.60 -4.77
CA VAL A 54 49.47 57.13 -6.17
C VAL A 54 50.60 56.12 -6.48
N SER A 55 50.37 55.22 -7.45
CA SER A 55 51.38 54.84 -8.47
C SER A 55 50.73 54.48 -9.82
N THR A 56 51.45 54.69 -10.93
CA THR A 56 50.98 54.53 -12.33
C THR A 56 51.95 53.68 -13.16
N ALA A 57 51.45 52.96 -14.15
CA ALA A 57 52.24 52.37 -15.24
C ALA A 57 51.38 52.24 -16.53
N GLU A 58 52.01 52.40 -17.69
CA GLU A 58 51.39 52.39 -19.03
C GLU A 58 51.99 51.28 -19.92
N ASP A 59 51.35 51.04 -21.07
CA ASP A 59 51.79 50.20 -22.20
C ASP A 59 51.94 48.67 -21.98
N THR A 60 51.81 47.79 -22.99
CA THR A 60 51.84 48.01 -24.46
C THR A 60 50.78 47.18 -25.23
N GLN A 61 50.68 47.39 -26.55
CA GLN A 61 49.71 46.80 -27.48
C GLN A 61 50.02 45.35 -27.94
N SER A 62 48.99 44.58 -28.30
CA SER A 62 48.91 43.84 -29.59
C SER A 62 47.53 43.17 -29.79
N GLY A 63 47.16 42.84 -31.04
CA GLY A 63 45.79 42.46 -31.45
C GLY A 63 45.34 41.01 -31.21
N GLY A 64 44.12 40.63 -31.60
CA GLY A 64 43.13 41.39 -32.39
C GLY A 64 41.71 40.78 -32.45
N ALA A 65 40.93 41.22 -33.45
CA ALA A 65 39.52 40.84 -33.73
C ALA A 65 39.36 39.34 -34.09
N SER A 66 38.17 38.70 -34.10
CA SER A 66 36.81 39.11 -34.53
C SER A 66 35.71 38.52 -33.61
N SER A 67 34.70 39.26 -33.13
CA SER A 67 33.57 39.96 -33.78
C SER A 67 32.35 39.06 -34.07
N ASP A 68 31.24 39.32 -33.37
CA ASP A 68 29.93 38.70 -33.61
C ASP A 68 29.37 38.96 -35.01
N SER A 69 28.43 38.12 -35.45
CA SER A 69 27.40 38.56 -36.40
C SER A 69 26.06 37.84 -36.19
N SER A 70 25.00 38.63 -36.15
CA SER A 70 23.60 38.17 -36.17
C SER A 70 23.05 38.24 -37.59
N GLY A 71 22.32 37.23 -38.04
CA GLY A 71 21.70 37.25 -39.37
C GLY A 71 20.47 36.35 -39.49
N SER A 72 19.36 36.92 -39.93
CA SER A 72 18.12 36.24 -40.27
C SER A 72 17.54 36.85 -41.53
N VAL A 73 17.03 36.05 -42.48
CA VAL A 73 15.96 36.35 -43.45
C VAL A 73 15.70 35.10 -44.33
N ALA A 74 14.59 35.10 -45.09
CA ALA A 74 14.16 34.08 -46.05
C ALA A 74 15.01 34.12 -47.37
N ASP A 75 14.70 33.46 -48.50
CA ASP A 75 13.45 32.85 -49.00
C ASP A 75 13.70 31.83 -50.14
N ALA A 76 12.62 31.19 -50.61
CA ALA A 76 12.35 30.70 -51.96
C ALA A 76 13.34 29.74 -52.70
N GLY A 77 12.88 28.49 -52.88
CA GLY A 77 12.37 28.06 -54.19
C GLY A 77 13.30 27.32 -55.18
N SER A 78 12.69 26.38 -55.92
CA SER A 78 13.25 25.65 -57.09
C SER A 78 14.45 24.71 -56.84
N SER A 79 14.76 23.70 -57.66
CA SER A 79 13.92 22.76 -58.44
C SER A 79 14.84 21.70 -59.06
N GLY A 80 14.51 20.42 -58.96
CA GLY A 80 15.27 19.35 -59.61
C GLY A 80 14.55 18.01 -59.55
N GLN A 81 14.29 17.42 -60.71
CA GLN A 81 13.73 16.09 -60.87
C GLN A 81 14.79 15.12 -61.40
N ASP A 82 14.40 13.84 -61.48
CA ASP A 82 15.07 12.73 -62.17
C ASP A 82 16.37 12.21 -61.49
N GLY A 83 16.68 10.92 -61.57
CA GLY A 83 15.96 9.83 -62.24
C GLY A 83 16.36 8.44 -61.73
N SER A 84 15.58 7.43 -62.12
CA SER A 84 15.71 6.04 -61.67
C SER A 84 16.69 5.19 -62.50
N SER A 85 17.46 4.30 -61.85
CA SER A 85 17.82 2.98 -62.38
C SER A 85 18.45 2.08 -61.31
N ALA A 86 18.40 0.76 -61.50
CA ALA A 86 19.09 -0.24 -60.68
C ALA A 86 19.63 -1.37 -61.57
N SER A 87 20.84 -1.87 -61.29
CA SER A 87 21.31 -3.20 -61.76
C SER A 87 22.65 -3.63 -61.11
N ASP A 88 22.59 -4.76 -60.41
CA ASP A 88 23.56 -5.86 -60.21
C ASP A 88 25.10 -5.77 -60.38
N ALA A 89 25.74 -6.54 -59.47
CA ALA A 89 26.90 -7.45 -59.61
C ALA A 89 28.34 -6.93 -59.87
N GLY A 90 29.34 -7.60 -59.25
CA GLY A 90 30.70 -7.62 -59.86
C GLY A 90 32.01 -7.85 -59.07
N GLY A 91 32.07 -8.56 -57.93
CA GLY A 91 33.23 -9.39 -57.49
C GLY A 91 34.71 -8.89 -57.35
N GLN A 92 35.31 -9.23 -56.19
CA GLN A 92 36.73 -9.65 -55.97
C GLN A 92 37.91 -8.64 -56.14
N ALA A 93 39.10 -8.80 -55.53
CA ALA A 93 39.52 -9.50 -54.28
C ALA A 93 41.00 -9.17 -53.91
N SER A 94 41.34 -9.13 -52.61
CA SER A 94 42.65 -9.44 -51.95
C SER A 94 42.49 -9.24 -50.42
N ASN A 95 42.88 -10.11 -49.46
CA ASN A 95 44.08 -10.94 -49.22
C ASN A 95 45.26 -10.12 -48.65
N ASP A 96 46.02 -10.52 -47.62
CA ASP A 96 46.05 -11.69 -46.69
C ASP A 96 46.95 -11.33 -45.47
N ALA A 97 47.03 -11.98 -44.29
CA ALA A 97 46.34 -13.08 -43.57
C ALA A 97 46.63 -12.87 -42.04
N GLY A 98 46.38 -13.73 -41.03
CA GLY A 98 45.87 -15.10 -40.91
C GLY A 98 45.44 -15.41 -39.45
N ALA A 99 44.64 -16.46 -39.20
CA ALA A 99 45.07 -17.81 -38.75
C ALA A 99 45.42 -17.90 -37.24
N ALA A 100 45.01 -18.89 -36.43
CA ALA A 100 44.29 -20.17 -36.60
C ALA A 100 43.74 -20.57 -35.18
N ASP A 101 42.91 -21.56 -34.87
CA ASP A 101 41.90 -22.46 -35.47
C ASP A 101 41.41 -23.42 -34.33
N ALA A 102 40.52 -24.37 -34.65
CA ALA A 102 39.94 -25.44 -33.82
C ALA A 102 38.72 -25.04 -32.94
N ALA A 103 37.45 -25.39 -33.20
CA ALA A 103 36.75 -26.58 -33.74
C ALA A 103 35.89 -27.23 -32.63
N GLY A 104 34.65 -27.64 -32.97
CA GLY A 104 33.63 -28.16 -32.04
C GLY A 104 33.67 -29.70 -31.85
N PRO A 105 32.54 -30.43 -31.68
CA PRO A 105 31.17 -30.10 -32.13
C PRO A 105 30.02 -30.31 -31.11
N ASP A 106 28.78 -30.07 -31.56
CA ASP A 106 27.49 -30.50 -30.99
C ASP A 106 27.12 -31.92 -31.50
N PRO A 107 26.49 -32.84 -30.72
CA PRO A 107 25.04 -33.08 -30.87
C PRO A 107 24.22 -33.68 -29.67
N LYS A 108 22.95 -33.27 -29.58
CA LYS A 108 21.69 -34.08 -29.41
C LYS A 108 21.51 -35.22 -28.38
N ASP A 109 20.40 -35.09 -27.62
CA ASP A 109 19.33 -36.07 -27.32
C ASP A 109 19.54 -37.44 -26.61
N THR A 110 18.40 -37.91 -26.06
CA THR A 110 17.99 -39.29 -25.68
C THR A 110 18.13 -39.73 -24.22
N GLN A 111 17.32 -40.73 -23.86
CA GLN A 111 17.03 -41.24 -22.50
C GLN A 111 17.98 -42.38 -22.07
N GLY A 112 18.08 -42.66 -20.77
CA GLY A 112 18.64 -43.94 -20.29
C GLY A 112 18.88 -44.03 -18.78
N SER A 113 18.16 -44.93 -18.10
CA SER A 113 18.35 -45.27 -16.67
C SER A 113 19.59 -46.14 -16.41
N GLY A 114 20.24 -45.97 -15.27
CA GLY A 114 21.25 -46.89 -14.72
C GLY A 114 21.11 -47.06 -13.21
N ASN A 115 21.08 -48.31 -12.72
CA ASN A 115 20.90 -48.68 -11.31
C ASN A 115 22.14 -49.43 -10.77
N THR A 116 22.38 -49.39 -9.46
CA THR A 116 23.40 -50.22 -8.78
C THR A 116 22.91 -50.69 -7.41
N ASP A 117 22.85 -52.01 -7.21
CA ASP A 117 22.38 -52.68 -5.98
C ASP A 117 23.50 -53.16 -5.04
N ALA A 118 23.24 -53.12 -3.72
CA ALA A 118 23.75 -54.02 -2.66
C ALA A 118 23.21 -53.53 -1.29
N GLY A 119 22.83 -54.34 -0.29
CA GLY A 119 22.72 -55.80 -0.11
C GLY A 119 22.17 -56.13 1.31
N ALA A 120 21.96 -57.41 1.69
CA ALA A 120 21.32 -57.81 2.97
C ALA A 120 21.70 -59.26 3.40
N SER A 121 21.42 -59.82 4.60
CA SER A 121 20.72 -59.33 5.82
C SER A 121 21.55 -59.61 7.12
N GLN A 122 21.22 -60.32 8.22
CA GLN A 122 20.08 -61.16 8.68
C GLN A 122 20.12 -61.38 10.23
N GLY A 123 18.97 -61.67 10.88
CA GLY A 123 18.82 -62.19 12.27
C GLY A 123 18.86 -61.15 13.41
N ASP A 124 18.48 -61.42 14.67
CA ASP A 124 17.70 -62.48 15.38
C ASP A 124 17.53 -62.01 16.87
N ALA A 125 16.98 -62.75 17.85
CA ALA A 125 15.56 -63.11 18.00
C ALA A 125 15.15 -63.33 19.49
N SER A 126 13.94 -62.86 19.87
CA SER A 126 13.08 -63.28 21.00
C SER A 126 13.44 -63.09 22.51
N ALA A 127 12.37 -62.88 23.29
CA ALA A 127 12.08 -63.27 24.69
C ALA A 127 12.76 -62.59 25.92
N ALA A 128 11.95 -61.86 26.70
CA ALA A 128 11.79 -61.98 28.18
C ALA A 128 10.53 -61.20 28.65
N ALA A 129 10.12 -61.34 29.92
CA ALA A 129 8.93 -60.69 30.47
C ALA A 129 9.09 -60.23 31.94
N ASP A 130 8.17 -59.35 32.36
CA ASP A 130 7.71 -59.07 33.73
C ASP A 130 8.52 -58.14 34.68
N SER A 131 7.75 -57.52 35.59
CA SER A 131 8.10 -56.83 36.84
C SER A 131 8.70 -55.40 36.81
N GLY A 132 8.36 -54.60 37.84
CA GLY A 132 9.04 -53.35 38.21
C GLY A 132 8.20 -52.08 38.11
N ALA A 133 7.73 -51.53 39.25
CA ALA A 133 6.91 -50.30 39.30
C ALA A 133 7.50 -49.24 40.25
N SER A 134 7.42 -47.96 39.87
CA SER A 134 7.36 -46.73 40.71
C SER A 134 7.67 -45.47 39.88
N GLY A 135 7.05 -44.30 40.07
CA GLY A 135 5.89 -43.98 40.93
C GLY A 135 5.68 -42.46 41.12
N GLY A 136 4.43 -42.04 41.33
CA GLY A 136 4.03 -40.68 41.76
C GLY A 136 3.80 -39.64 40.63
N GLN A 137 2.88 -38.67 40.78
CA GLN A 137 1.86 -38.51 41.82
C GLN A 137 0.71 -37.54 41.42
N ASP A 138 -0.35 -37.56 42.24
CA ASP A 138 -1.41 -36.55 42.46
C ASP A 138 -2.69 -36.49 41.57
N ALA A 139 -3.78 -36.10 42.26
CA ALA A 139 -5.19 -35.92 41.88
C ALA A 139 -5.96 -37.16 41.32
N GLY A 140 -7.13 -37.55 41.85
CA GLY A 140 -7.83 -37.09 43.06
C GLY A 140 -9.36 -37.16 42.98
N GLY A 141 -9.97 -38.33 43.20
CA GLY A 141 -11.43 -38.49 43.23
C GLY A 141 -11.92 -39.82 43.82
N GLY A 142 -12.95 -39.76 44.68
CA GLY A 142 -13.69 -40.93 45.19
C GLY A 142 -14.72 -41.43 44.17
N LYS A 143 -15.10 -42.73 44.13
CA LYS A 143 -15.78 -43.55 45.17
C LYS A 143 -17.27 -43.19 45.32
N ASP A 144 -18.23 -44.12 45.38
CA ASP A 144 -18.19 -45.59 45.35
C ASP A 144 -19.42 -46.15 44.59
N ALA A 145 -19.34 -47.38 44.06
CA ALA A 145 -20.49 -48.15 43.55
C ALA A 145 -20.20 -49.67 43.55
N GLY A 146 -19.84 -50.23 44.70
CA GLY A 146 -19.53 -51.65 44.87
C GLY A 146 -20.78 -52.53 44.89
N GLY A 147 -21.26 -52.99 43.72
CA GLY A 147 -22.39 -53.90 43.61
C GLY A 147 -22.10 -55.31 44.15
N ALA A 148 -22.26 -55.50 45.46
CA ALA A 148 -22.24 -56.81 46.08
C ALA A 148 -23.43 -57.67 45.60
N LYS A 149 -23.21 -58.98 45.44
CA LYS A 149 -24.31 -59.92 45.18
C LYS A 149 -25.23 -60.01 46.41
N PRO A 150 -26.55 -60.24 46.23
CA PRO A 150 -27.40 -60.68 47.32
C PRO A 150 -26.93 -62.07 47.76
N ASP A 151 -26.63 -62.24 49.04
CA ASP A 151 -26.38 -63.57 49.61
C ASP A 151 -27.71 -64.24 49.98
N ALA A 152 -27.79 -65.57 49.82
CA ALA A 152 -29.06 -66.28 49.91
C ALA A 152 -29.43 -66.56 51.37
N GLY A 153 -30.59 -66.08 51.82
CA GLY A 153 -31.00 -66.19 53.21
C GLY A 153 -31.34 -67.62 53.67
N GLN A 154 -30.67 -68.09 54.73
CA GLN A 154 -31.16 -69.08 55.70
C GLN A 154 -30.44 -68.84 57.04
N GLY A 155 -31.15 -68.53 58.13
CA GLY A 155 -30.46 -68.18 59.38
C GLY A 155 -31.23 -67.86 60.66
N GLY A 156 -32.57 -67.95 60.70
CA GLY A 156 -33.30 -67.99 61.99
C GLY A 156 -33.25 -66.74 62.88
N GLY A 157 -33.33 -65.53 62.29
CA GLY A 157 -33.67 -64.30 62.99
C GLY A 157 -35.03 -63.77 62.51
N GLY A 158 -35.81 -63.13 63.39
CA GLY A 158 -37.02 -62.44 62.96
C GLY A 158 -36.68 -61.12 62.27
N CYS A 159 -37.38 -60.81 61.17
CA CYS A 159 -37.30 -59.51 60.50
C CYS A 159 -37.52 -58.37 61.51
N VAL A 160 -36.52 -57.50 61.65
CA VAL A 160 -36.60 -56.26 62.44
C VAL A 160 -36.97 -55.14 61.47
N ASP A 161 -38.27 -54.95 61.33
CA ASP A 161 -38.93 -53.88 60.59
C ASP A 161 -39.65 -53.00 61.62
N LEU A 162 -39.05 -51.84 61.92
CA LEU A 162 -39.43 -50.99 63.05
C LEU A 162 -40.43 -49.89 62.66
N ASP A 163 -40.41 -49.42 61.41
CA ASP A 163 -41.34 -48.41 60.87
C ASP A 163 -42.48 -48.96 60.01
N LYS A 164 -42.34 -50.20 59.49
CA LYS A 164 -43.33 -51.01 58.76
C LYS A 164 -43.44 -50.76 57.25
N ASP A 165 -42.34 -50.44 56.57
CA ASP A 165 -42.26 -50.49 55.11
C ASP A 165 -41.91 -51.89 54.53
N GLY A 166 -41.49 -52.83 55.37
CA GLY A 166 -41.18 -54.22 55.01
C GLY A 166 -39.73 -54.49 54.60
N TYR A 167 -38.87 -53.47 54.66
CA TYR A 167 -37.42 -53.62 54.67
C TYR A 167 -36.92 -53.66 56.12
N GLY A 168 -35.62 -53.91 56.33
CA GLY A 168 -35.02 -54.01 57.67
C GLY A 168 -34.16 -55.25 57.87
N ASN A 169 -33.54 -55.38 59.03
CA ASN A 169 -32.58 -56.46 59.27
C ASN A 169 -33.26 -57.84 59.30
N GLY A 170 -32.95 -58.68 58.30
CA GLY A 170 -33.57 -59.99 58.10
C GLY A 170 -34.93 -59.97 57.40
N CYS A 171 -35.33 -58.83 56.81
CA CYS A 171 -36.61 -58.66 56.14
C CYS A 171 -36.59 -59.06 54.66
N VAL A 172 -37.77 -59.39 54.11
CA VAL A 172 -37.88 -60.06 52.79
C VAL A 172 -37.70 -59.14 51.59
N ASN A 173 -37.91 -57.84 51.74
CA ASN A 173 -37.75 -56.87 50.65
C ASN A 173 -36.29 -56.41 50.50
N GLY A 174 -35.53 -56.41 51.60
CA GLY A 174 -34.13 -55.99 51.69
C GLY A 174 -33.76 -55.54 53.10
N GLY A 175 -32.48 -55.24 53.31
CA GLY A 175 -32.04 -54.52 54.51
C GLY A 175 -32.23 -53.01 54.32
N ASP A 176 -32.87 -52.37 55.29
CA ASP A 176 -33.05 -50.92 55.35
C ASP A 176 -31.79 -50.21 55.90
N CYS A 177 -31.72 -48.88 55.77
CA CYS A 177 -30.66 -48.03 56.33
C CYS A 177 -31.12 -46.81 57.17
N ASP A 178 -32.42 -46.63 57.45
CA ASP A 178 -32.88 -45.92 58.66
C ASP A 178 -34.16 -46.57 59.19
N ASP A 179 -34.02 -47.56 60.10
CA ASP A 179 -35.10 -48.39 60.68
C ASP A 179 -36.22 -47.57 61.41
N ASN A 180 -36.26 -46.25 61.27
CA ASN A 180 -37.21 -45.33 61.87
C ASN A 180 -37.96 -44.48 60.82
N ASN A 181 -37.71 -44.67 59.53
CA ASN A 181 -38.28 -43.85 58.45
C ASN A 181 -38.67 -44.66 57.18
N PRO A 182 -39.99 -44.90 56.97
CA PRO A 182 -40.54 -45.84 55.95
C PRO A 182 -40.51 -45.27 54.52
N ASN A 183 -39.44 -44.54 54.19
CA ASN A 183 -39.20 -43.85 52.93
C ASN A 183 -37.78 -44.09 52.39
N PHE A 184 -36.87 -44.74 53.15
CA PHE A 184 -35.44 -44.82 52.82
C PHE A 184 -34.83 -46.24 52.69
N ALA A 185 -35.66 -47.29 52.79
CA ALA A 185 -35.43 -48.72 52.48
C ALA A 185 -34.25 -49.16 51.59
N LEU A 186 -33.87 -48.38 50.57
CA LEU A 186 -33.02 -48.81 49.46
C LEU A 186 -31.92 -47.82 49.05
N ILE A 187 -32.03 -46.53 49.38
CA ILE A 187 -31.05 -45.50 49.01
C ILE A 187 -30.94 -44.48 50.16
N CYS A 188 -29.84 -44.56 50.89
CA CYS A 188 -29.60 -43.77 52.09
C CYS A 188 -29.17 -42.32 51.73
N PRO A 189 -29.80 -41.28 52.29
CA PRO A 189 -29.41 -39.89 52.03
C PRO A 189 -28.06 -39.53 52.71
N ASP A 190 -27.26 -38.68 52.07
CA ASP A 190 -25.95 -38.26 52.59
C ASP A 190 -26.11 -37.19 53.69
N CYS A 191 -26.39 -37.64 54.91
CA CYS A 191 -26.60 -36.77 56.06
C CYS A 191 -25.33 -36.12 56.63
N ALA A 192 -24.16 -36.31 55.99
CA ALA A 192 -23.02 -35.43 56.24
C ALA A 192 -23.19 -34.06 55.56
N LYS A 193 -24.02 -33.97 54.51
CA LYS A 193 -24.44 -32.71 53.90
C LYS A 193 -25.55 -32.08 54.74
N ALA A 194 -25.29 -30.87 55.24
CA ALA A 194 -26.28 -30.10 55.97
C ALA A 194 -27.53 -29.86 55.09
N ASN A 195 -28.72 -30.04 55.67
CA ASN A 195 -30.01 -29.86 55.00
C ASN A 195 -30.21 -30.74 53.75
N HIS A 196 -29.66 -31.97 53.71
CA HIS A 196 -30.00 -32.93 52.67
C HIS A 196 -31.46 -33.46 52.84
N PRO A 197 -32.25 -33.60 51.75
CA PRO A 197 -33.54 -34.30 51.79
C PRO A 197 -33.42 -35.72 52.35
N GLY A 198 -34.43 -36.16 53.10
CA GLY A 198 -34.46 -37.45 53.78
C GLY A 198 -33.71 -37.53 55.11
N CYS A 199 -32.90 -36.53 55.46
CA CYS A 199 -32.16 -36.54 56.73
C CYS A 199 -32.96 -35.95 57.90
N PRO A 200 -32.69 -36.38 59.15
CA PRO A 200 -33.34 -35.83 60.34
C PRO A 200 -33.19 -34.32 60.47
N CYS A 201 -34.29 -33.62 60.74
CA CYS A 201 -34.36 -32.16 60.75
C CYS A 201 -34.64 -31.57 62.15
N LYS A 202 -34.20 -30.31 62.34
CA LYS A 202 -34.42 -29.53 63.55
C LYS A 202 -34.89 -28.13 63.18
N GLY A 203 -36.19 -27.94 63.09
CA GLY A 203 -36.84 -26.68 62.68
C GLY A 203 -38.20 -26.96 62.02
N THR A 204 -38.69 -26.00 61.24
CA THR A 204 -39.91 -26.15 60.41
C THR A 204 -39.62 -26.02 58.92
N ALA A 205 -38.66 -25.17 58.54
CA ALA A 205 -38.18 -24.97 57.17
C ALA A 205 -36.69 -24.64 57.17
N ALA A 206 -36.01 -24.90 56.06
CA ALA A 206 -34.64 -24.44 55.81
C ALA A 206 -34.37 -24.23 54.33
N ASN A 207 -33.38 -23.40 54.03
CA ASN A 207 -32.81 -23.28 52.69
C ASN A 207 -32.09 -24.59 52.33
N CYS A 208 -32.21 -24.99 51.07
CA CYS A 208 -31.65 -26.21 50.51
C CYS A 208 -31.17 -25.96 49.07
N TYR A 209 -30.26 -26.82 48.61
CA TYR A 209 -29.82 -26.89 47.23
C TYR A 209 -29.23 -28.28 46.99
N THR A 210 -29.71 -29.01 46.00
CA THR A 210 -29.26 -30.38 45.71
C THR A 210 -28.08 -30.42 44.72
N GLY A 211 -27.82 -29.32 44.01
CA GLY A 211 -26.61 -29.11 43.21
C GLY A 211 -25.41 -28.64 44.03
N ASP A 212 -24.28 -28.38 43.36
CA ASP A 212 -23.11 -27.78 44.00
C ASP A 212 -23.39 -26.33 44.42
N PRO A 213 -23.24 -25.96 45.72
CA PRO A 213 -23.51 -24.61 46.22
C PRO A 213 -22.77 -23.47 45.50
N GLN A 214 -21.69 -23.74 44.76
CA GLN A 214 -20.96 -22.71 44.00
C GLN A 214 -21.79 -22.05 42.89
N TRP A 215 -22.93 -22.64 42.51
CA TRP A 215 -23.83 -22.13 41.46
C TRP A 215 -24.96 -21.24 41.99
N ILE A 216 -25.23 -21.23 43.30
CA ILE A 216 -26.35 -20.49 43.89
C ILE A 216 -26.17 -18.98 43.66
N GLY A 217 -27.17 -18.34 43.05
CA GLY A 217 -27.18 -16.89 42.78
C GLY A 217 -26.40 -16.47 41.54
N LYS A 218 -25.94 -17.42 40.72
CA LYS A 218 -25.45 -17.18 39.36
C LYS A 218 -26.56 -17.54 38.36
N GLY A 219 -26.73 -16.72 37.33
CA GLY A 219 -27.73 -16.96 36.29
C GLY A 219 -29.14 -17.15 36.82
N ILE A 220 -29.77 -18.26 36.41
CA ILE A 220 -31.09 -18.68 36.92
C ILE A 220 -31.01 -19.50 38.21
N CYS A 221 -29.83 -19.95 38.64
CA CYS A 221 -29.70 -20.89 39.75
C CYS A 221 -30.02 -20.24 41.10
N GLN A 222 -30.92 -20.86 41.84
CA GLN A 222 -31.35 -20.39 43.16
C GLN A 222 -31.56 -21.56 44.12
N ALA A 223 -31.27 -21.31 45.39
CA ALA A 223 -31.60 -22.21 46.48
C ALA A 223 -33.13 -22.31 46.65
N GLY A 224 -33.62 -23.52 46.93
CA GLY A 224 -35.01 -23.75 47.28
C GLY A 224 -35.26 -23.69 48.79
N VAL A 225 -36.49 -24.00 49.19
CA VAL A 225 -36.88 -24.21 50.59
C VAL A 225 -37.49 -25.59 50.75
N GLN A 226 -37.00 -26.32 51.75
CA GLN A 226 -37.56 -27.60 52.18
C GLN A 226 -38.22 -27.47 53.55
N LEU A 227 -39.21 -28.32 53.79
CA LEU A 227 -39.96 -28.35 55.04
C LEU A 227 -39.55 -29.55 55.88
N CYS A 228 -39.52 -29.38 57.19
CA CYS A 228 -39.30 -30.43 58.17
C CYS A 228 -40.66 -31.09 58.46
N GLN A 229 -40.85 -32.32 57.99
CA GLN A 229 -42.11 -33.07 58.13
C GLN A 229 -41.83 -34.42 58.79
N ASN A 230 -42.62 -34.79 59.81
CA ASN A 230 -42.46 -36.02 60.59
C ASN A 230 -41.06 -36.24 61.21
N GLY A 231 -40.25 -35.19 61.33
CA GLY A 231 -38.86 -35.27 61.84
C GLY A 231 -37.78 -35.31 60.77
N TYR A 232 -38.13 -35.32 59.48
CA TYR A 232 -37.20 -35.42 58.34
C TYR A 232 -37.37 -34.29 57.32
N TRP A 233 -36.30 -33.94 56.60
CA TRP A 233 -36.36 -32.94 55.52
C TRP A 233 -37.04 -33.50 54.27
N GLY A 234 -38.07 -32.81 53.77
CA GLY A 234 -38.70 -33.10 52.48
C GLY A 234 -37.85 -32.69 51.27
N THR A 235 -38.43 -32.76 50.07
CA THR A 235 -37.80 -32.28 48.83
C THR A 235 -37.49 -30.79 48.87
N CYS A 236 -36.45 -30.38 48.15
CA CYS A 236 -36.10 -28.98 48.01
C CYS A 236 -37.03 -28.29 46.98
N ASN A 237 -37.96 -27.46 47.46
CA ASN A 237 -38.98 -26.87 46.59
C ASN A 237 -38.56 -25.48 46.10
N GLY A 238 -38.67 -25.25 44.80
CA GLY A 238 -38.32 -23.97 44.17
C GLY A 238 -36.84 -23.76 43.89
N GLU A 239 -35.99 -24.78 44.08
CA GLU A 239 -34.60 -24.72 43.59
C GLU A 239 -34.55 -24.72 42.07
N VAL A 240 -33.49 -24.12 41.52
CA VAL A 240 -33.18 -24.18 40.08
C VAL A 240 -31.71 -24.61 39.96
N LEU A 241 -31.49 -25.76 39.33
CA LEU A 241 -30.18 -26.37 39.15
C LEU A 241 -29.59 -26.03 37.77
N PRO A 242 -28.26 -26.12 37.59
CA PRO A 242 -27.62 -25.96 36.28
C PRO A 242 -28.18 -26.92 35.23
N THR A 243 -28.55 -26.38 34.06
CA THR A 243 -28.84 -27.15 32.85
C THR A 243 -27.96 -26.67 31.69
N PRO A 244 -27.70 -27.49 30.65
CA PRO A 244 -26.97 -27.03 29.47
C PRO A 244 -27.60 -25.78 28.85
N GLU A 245 -26.78 -24.87 28.28
CA GLU A 245 -27.28 -23.63 27.66
C GLU A 245 -28.33 -23.90 26.58
N ALA A 246 -29.49 -23.26 26.74
CA ALA A 246 -30.41 -22.96 25.66
C ALA A 246 -30.31 -21.46 25.36
N CYS A 247 -30.32 -21.08 24.08
CA CYS A 247 -30.12 -19.69 23.69
C CYS A 247 -31.39 -18.85 23.93
N ASP A 248 -31.58 -18.46 25.18
CA ASP A 248 -32.81 -17.89 25.73
C ASP A 248 -32.58 -16.60 26.54
N GLY A 249 -31.34 -16.10 26.51
CA GLY A 249 -30.92 -14.83 27.11
C GLY A 249 -30.61 -14.92 28.59
N LYS A 250 -30.34 -16.13 29.09
CA LYS A 250 -30.05 -16.40 30.50
C LYS A 250 -28.91 -17.41 30.63
N ASP A 251 -28.09 -17.24 31.65
CA ASP A 251 -27.10 -18.21 32.12
C ASP A 251 -27.83 -19.43 32.70
N ASN A 252 -27.92 -20.53 31.94
CA ASN A 252 -28.68 -21.74 32.30
C ASN A 252 -27.83 -22.73 33.11
N ASN A 253 -26.53 -22.84 32.81
CA ASN A 253 -25.57 -23.68 33.53
C ASN A 253 -24.92 -22.96 34.73
N CYS A 254 -25.28 -21.69 34.91
CA CYS A 254 -25.00 -20.87 36.08
C CYS A 254 -23.51 -20.55 36.27
N ASN A 255 -22.73 -20.46 35.18
CA ASN A 255 -21.29 -20.16 35.24
C ASN A 255 -20.95 -18.66 35.21
N ALA A 256 -21.96 -17.79 35.15
CA ALA A 256 -21.90 -16.33 35.00
C ALA A 256 -21.51 -15.82 33.60
N LEU A 257 -21.58 -16.66 32.57
CA LEU A 257 -21.71 -16.29 31.15
C LEU A 257 -23.15 -16.57 30.69
N VAL A 258 -23.57 -16.06 29.53
CA VAL A 258 -24.95 -16.18 29.04
C VAL A 258 -24.95 -16.71 27.61
N ASP A 259 -25.74 -17.75 27.35
CA ASP A 259 -25.91 -18.40 26.05
C ASP A 259 -24.57 -18.96 25.45
N GLU A 260 -23.50 -19.12 26.23
CA GLU A 260 -22.19 -19.46 25.66
C GLU A 260 -22.14 -20.89 25.08
N GLY A 261 -21.38 -21.05 23.99
CA GLY A 261 -21.40 -22.29 23.21
C GLY A 261 -22.64 -22.49 22.33
N VAL A 262 -23.76 -21.80 22.60
CA VAL A 262 -24.97 -21.78 21.72
C VAL A 262 -25.17 -20.47 20.95
N LEU A 263 -24.38 -19.43 21.22
CA LEU A 263 -24.24 -18.26 20.34
C LEU A 263 -23.47 -18.59 19.05
N SER A 264 -23.94 -18.06 17.94
CA SER A 264 -23.23 -18.02 16.66
C SER A 264 -21.99 -17.11 16.70
N SER A 265 -21.15 -17.16 15.66
CA SER A 265 -20.02 -16.23 15.48
C SER A 265 -20.38 -14.74 15.45
N CYS A 266 -21.67 -14.40 15.31
CA CYS A 266 -22.18 -13.04 15.44
C CYS A 266 -22.42 -12.60 16.90
N GLY A 267 -22.29 -13.49 17.88
CA GLY A 267 -22.71 -13.26 19.26
C GLY A 267 -24.24 -13.27 19.42
N THR A 268 -24.94 -14.11 18.65
CA THR A 268 -26.41 -14.20 18.67
C THR A 268 -26.92 -15.63 18.48
N CYS A 269 -28.13 -15.92 18.99
CA CYS A 269 -28.84 -17.20 18.80
C CYS A 269 -29.21 -17.54 17.34
N ASP A 270 -28.97 -16.63 16.39
CA ASP A 270 -29.14 -16.93 14.97
C ASP A 270 -27.95 -17.76 14.48
N MET A 271 -28.06 -19.08 14.57
CA MET A 271 -27.03 -20.02 14.12
C MET A 271 -26.73 -19.98 12.61
N SER A 272 -27.54 -19.29 11.80
CA SER A 272 -27.15 -18.99 10.41
C SER A 272 -26.14 -17.85 10.32
N CYS A 273 -26.05 -16.99 11.34
CA CYS A 273 -25.27 -15.78 11.32
C CYS A 273 -23.76 -16.06 11.38
N THR A 274 -23.06 -15.69 10.32
CA THR A 274 -21.61 -15.81 10.20
C THR A 274 -20.95 -14.42 10.22
N GLN A 275 -19.95 -14.25 11.07
CA GLN A 275 -19.11 -13.06 11.11
C GLN A 275 -17.63 -13.46 11.20
N GLN A 276 -16.80 -12.84 10.35
CA GLN A 276 -15.35 -13.00 10.37
C GLN A 276 -14.68 -11.64 10.56
N LYS A 277 -13.72 -11.57 11.49
CA LYS A 277 -12.97 -10.35 11.87
C LYS A 277 -11.49 -10.56 11.66
N MET A 278 -10.85 -9.63 10.97
CA MET A 278 -9.39 -9.53 10.80
C MET A 278 -8.88 -8.23 11.42
N GLY A 279 -7.70 -8.27 12.00
CA GLY A 279 -7.05 -7.18 12.73
C GLY A 279 -6.33 -7.73 13.97
N PRO A 280 -5.18 -7.16 14.37
CA PRO A 280 -4.41 -7.65 15.51
C PRO A 280 -5.21 -7.61 16.82
N ASP A 281 -6.06 -6.59 16.99
CA ASP A 281 -6.95 -6.42 18.15
C ASP A 281 -8.00 -7.54 18.33
N PHE A 282 -8.19 -8.40 17.32
CA PHE A 282 -9.09 -9.56 17.34
C PHE A 282 -8.35 -10.91 17.37
N GLY A 283 -7.03 -10.93 17.57
CA GLY A 283 -6.22 -12.15 17.53
C GLY A 283 -5.98 -12.73 16.13
N ASN A 284 -6.57 -12.12 15.09
CA ASN A 284 -6.45 -12.49 13.69
C ASN A 284 -5.66 -11.41 12.91
N PRO A 285 -4.34 -11.24 13.15
CA PRO A 285 -3.56 -10.16 12.56
C PRO A 285 -3.53 -10.22 11.03
N PHE A 286 -3.30 -9.06 10.39
CA PHE A 286 -3.10 -9.00 8.95
C PHE A 286 -1.82 -9.73 8.54
N SER A 287 -1.93 -10.69 7.62
CA SER A 287 -0.79 -11.30 6.93
C SER A 287 -0.67 -10.71 5.54
N LEU A 288 0.54 -10.30 5.14
CA LEU A 288 0.79 -9.59 3.88
C LEU A 288 1.73 -10.39 2.96
N ASP A 289 1.35 -10.50 1.69
CA ASP A 289 2.13 -11.17 0.64
C ASP A 289 1.98 -10.48 -0.72
N LYS A 290 2.75 -10.92 -1.73
CA LYS A 290 2.80 -10.28 -3.07
C LYS A 290 1.50 -10.37 -3.88
N THR A 291 0.53 -11.19 -3.47
CA THR A 291 -0.79 -11.34 -4.10
C THR A 291 -1.83 -10.46 -3.41
N ASN A 292 -1.72 -10.31 -2.09
CA ASN A 292 -2.71 -9.64 -1.26
C ASN A 292 -2.36 -8.18 -0.91
N ALA A 293 -1.09 -7.78 -1.03
CA ALA A 293 -0.58 -6.45 -0.68
C ALA A 293 0.22 -5.82 -1.83
N ASN A 294 -0.07 -4.55 -2.13
CA ASN A 294 0.71 -3.72 -3.06
C ASN A 294 0.73 -2.28 -2.54
N GLY A 295 1.90 -1.67 -2.34
CA GLY A 295 2.03 -0.35 -1.70
C GLY A 295 1.52 -0.28 -0.26
N VAL A 296 1.38 -1.42 0.44
CA VAL A 296 0.95 -1.48 1.84
C VAL A 296 1.88 -2.34 2.69
N GLY A 297 1.98 -1.99 3.96
CA GLY A 297 2.73 -2.69 5.00
C GLY A 297 2.04 -2.54 6.36
N LEU A 298 2.65 -3.09 7.40
CA LEU A 298 2.14 -2.98 8.77
C LEU A 298 2.86 -1.88 9.57
N ASP A 299 2.17 -1.28 10.54
CA ASP A 299 2.78 -0.46 11.58
C ASP A 299 3.27 -1.29 12.79
N ALA A 300 3.77 -0.61 13.82
CA ALA A 300 4.33 -1.28 15.01
C ALA A 300 3.27 -2.03 15.85
N ASN A 301 1.97 -1.77 15.62
CA ASN A 301 0.85 -2.44 16.27
C ASN A 301 0.26 -3.56 15.40
N GLY A 302 0.77 -3.74 14.17
CA GLY A 302 0.19 -4.66 13.19
C GLY A 302 -0.96 -4.08 12.36
N TYR A 303 -1.19 -2.76 12.40
CA TYR A 303 -2.23 -2.11 11.59
C TYR A 303 -1.77 -1.86 10.15
N LEU A 304 -2.69 -2.02 9.20
CA LEU A 304 -2.45 -1.81 7.77
C LEU A 304 -2.27 -0.33 7.43
N LYS A 305 -1.21 -0.01 6.68
CA LYS A 305 -0.88 1.33 6.18
C LYS A 305 -0.22 1.27 4.81
N LEU A 306 -0.01 2.42 4.19
CA LEU A 306 0.88 2.60 3.04
C LEU A 306 2.35 2.35 3.44
N ASP A 307 3.10 1.65 2.58
CA ASP A 307 4.55 1.51 2.75
C ASP A 307 5.33 2.42 1.80
N LEU A 308 5.70 3.60 2.30
CA LEU A 308 6.50 4.58 1.55
C LEU A 308 7.99 4.19 1.39
N LYS A 309 8.41 3.00 1.86
CA LYS A 309 9.77 2.47 1.64
C LYS A 309 9.87 1.59 0.40
N THR A 310 8.82 0.85 0.07
CA THR A 310 8.75 0.03 -1.16
C THR A 310 8.08 0.82 -2.30
N ALA A 311 8.13 0.29 -3.52
CA ALA A 311 7.52 0.96 -4.66
C ALA A 311 6.00 0.73 -4.64
N ASN A 312 5.22 1.80 -4.61
CA ASN A 312 3.78 1.78 -4.29
C ASN A 312 2.85 1.42 -5.48
N ALA A 313 3.44 1.04 -6.62
CA ALA A 313 2.73 0.48 -7.76
C ALA A 313 3.63 -0.56 -8.46
N ASN A 314 3.05 -1.34 -9.38
CA ASN A 314 3.78 -2.33 -10.19
C ASN A 314 3.64 -1.99 -11.68
N LEU A 315 3.91 -0.73 -12.02
CA LEU A 315 3.97 -0.27 -13.42
C LEU A 315 5.31 -0.71 -14.02
N ASN A 316 5.27 -1.30 -15.20
CA ASN A 316 6.42 -1.95 -15.81
C ASN A 316 6.91 -1.18 -17.05
N HIS A 317 6.74 0.14 -17.08
CA HIS A 317 6.90 0.95 -18.30
C HIS A 317 7.64 2.26 -18.05
N ILE A 318 8.51 2.62 -19.01
CA ILE A 318 9.12 3.93 -19.15
C ILE A 318 8.80 4.50 -20.53
N TRP A 319 8.37 5.76 -20.57
CA TRP A 319 7.89 6.42 -21.79
C TRP A 319 8.88 7.49 -22.27
N ILE A 320 9.52 7.27 -23.41
CA ILE A 320 10.71 8.03 -23.85
C ILE A 320 10.45 8.76 -25.17
N ALA A 321 10.68 10.08 -25.20
CA ALA A 321 10.44 10.96 -26.33
C ALA A 321 11.63 11.02 -27.30
N GLY A 322 11.52 10.35 -28.45
CA GLY A 322 12.44 10.46 -29.58
C GLY A 322 12.25 11.78 -30.36
N THR A 323 12.97 12.85 -29.99
CA THR A 323 12.68 14.17 -30.57
C THR A 323 13.16 14.35 -32.01
N GLY A 324 14.07 13.50 -32.51
CA GLY A 324 14.49 13.49 -33.91
C GLY A 324 13.47 12.80 -34.81
N GLU A 325 12.84 11.74 -34.30
CA GLU A 325 11.88 10.90 -35.05
C GLU A 325 10.43 11.38 -34.94
N LYS A 326 10.13 12.24 -33.96
CA LYS A 326 8.78 12.60 -33.52
C LYS A 326 7.99 11.39 -33.02
N THR A 327 8.61 10.55 -32.19
CA THR A 327 7.97 9.35 -31.61
C THR A 327 8.05 9.30 -30.09
N ILE A 328 7.17 8.52 -29.46
CA ILE A 328 7.25 8.11 -28.05
C ILE A 328 7.42 6.60 -27.99
N SER A 329 8.51 6.13 -27.39
CA SER A 329 8.77 4.71 -27.10
C SER A 329 8.15 4.31 -25.76
N LYS A 330 7.35 3.25 -25.75
CA LYS A 330 6.86 2.51 -24.57
C LYS A 330 7.81 1.34 -24.33
N VAL A 331 8.75 1.48 -23.40
CA VAL A 331 9.73 0.42 -23.08
C VAL A 331 9.34 -0.27 -21.78
N ASN A 332 9.29 -1.60 -21.79
CA ASN A 332 9.04 -2.40 -20.61
C ASN A 332 10.27 -2.37 -19.69
N THR A 333 10.12 -1.91 -18.45
CA THR A 333 11.26 -1.73 -17.53
C THR A 333 11.83 -3.05 -17.02
N LYS A 334 11.07 -4.16 -17.07
CA LYS A 334 11.54 -5.48 -16.62
C LYS A 334 12.30 -6.23 -17.69
N THR A 335 11.73 -6.33 -18.89
CA THR A 335 12.36 -7.04 -20.02
C THR A 335 13.30 -6.17 -20.83
N GLY A 336 13.10 -4.85 -20.81
CA GLY A 336 13.79 -3.90 -21.69
C GLY A 336 13.26 -3.87 -23.13
N LYS A 337 12.21 -4.63 -23.47
CA LYS A 337 11.61 -4.61 -24.81
C LYS A 337 10.89 -3.27 -25.06
N GLU A 338 11.06 -2.70 -26.25
CA GLU A 338 10.15 -1.67 -26.75
C GLU A 338 8.84 -2.35 -27.18
N GLU A 339 7.76 -2.11 -26.44
CA GLU A 339 6.45 -2.73 -26.64
C GLU A 339 5.49 -1.86 -27.47
N GLY A 340 5.82 -0.58 -27.68
CA GLY A 340 5.06 0.29 -28.56
C GLY A 340 5.84 1.53 -28.95
N ARG A 341 5.65 2.03 -30.17
CA ARG A 341 6.30 3.27 -30.64
C ARG A 341 5.29 4.15 -31.36
N TYR A 342 4.92 5.25 -30.72
CA TYR A 342 3.75 6.04 -31.11
C TYR A 342 4.18 7.31 -31.85
N ARG A 343 3.62 7.56 -33.05
CA ARG A 343 3.83 8.85 -33.75
C ARG A 343 3.25 10.01 -32.93
N SER A 344 4.06 11.02 -32.69
CA SER A 344 3.78 12.11 -31.75
C SER A 344 3.68 13.49 -32.40
N CYS A 345 3.27 14.47 -31.61
CA CYS A 345 3.38 15.89 -31.97
C CYS A 345 4.84 16.32 -32.23
N SER A 346 5.04 17.48 -32.86
CA SER A 346 6.39 17.84 -33.32
C SER A 346 7.35 18.18 -32.17
N SER A 347 8.52 17.52 -32.18
CA SER A 347 9.59 17.71 -31.19
C SER A 347 9.14 17.45 -29.73
N PRO A 348 8.71 16.22 -29.40
CA PRO A 348 8.36 15.84 -28.02
C PRO A 348 9.57 16.03 -27.08
N SER A 349 9.33 16.27 -25.79
CA SER A 349 10.43 16.38 -24.81
C SER A 349 10.10 16.10 -23.36
N ARG A 350 8.83 16.17 -22.95
CA ARG A 350 8.43 15.87 -21.58
C ARG A 350 7.49 14.69 -21.63
N THR A 351 7.70 13.73 -20.73
CA THR A 351 6.76 12.64 -20.47
C THR A 351 6.54 12.59 -18.96
N SER A 352 5.28 12.49 -18.56
CA SER A 352 4.90 12.29 -17.16
C SER A 352 3.78 11.27 -17.12
N VAL A 353 3.99 10.22 -16.36
CA VAL A 353 3.07 9.09 -16.27
C VAL A 353 2.08 9.31 -15.13
N ASP A 354 0.81 9.03 -15.35
CA ASP A 354 -0.25 9.18 -14.35
C ASP A 354 -0.46 7.91 -13.48
N LEU A 355 -1.40 7.93 -12.54
CA LEU A 355 -1.62 6.81 -11.60
C LEU A 355 -2.19 5.54 -12.26
N ASN A 356 -2.48 5.57 -13.57
CA ASN A 356 -2.85 4.38 -14.36
C ASN A 356 -1.64 3.74 -15.06
N GLY A 357 -0.54 4.47 -15.24
CA GLY A 357 0.57 4.12 -16.13
C GLY A 357 0.51 4.77 -17.53
N ASP A 358 -0.55 5.54 -17.81
CA ASP A 358 -0.72 6.29 -19.05
C ASP A 358 0.24 7.49 -19.10
N VAL A 359 0.75 7.86 -20.29
CA VAL A 359 1.69 8.98 -20.43
C VAL A 359 1.05 10.26 -20.96
N TRP A 360 1.37 11.37 -20.31
CA TRP A 360 1.18 12.73 -20.80
C TRP A 360 2.46 13.28 -21.42
N VAL A 361 2.37 13.83 -22.63
CA VAL A 361 3.53 14.23 -23.44
C VAL A 361 3.47 15.71 -23.80
N GLY A 362 4.56 16.46 -23.55
CA GLY A 362 4.69 17.87 -23.94
C GLY A 362 5.60 18.07 -25.15
N CYS A 363 5.05 18.66 -26.23
CA CYS A 363 5.78 18.96 -27.47
C CYS A 363 6.24 20.41 -27.58
N ARG A 364 7.48 20.58 -28.05
CA ARG A 364 8.17 21.88 -28.12
C ARG A 364 7.78 22.66 -29.37
N SER A 365 7.41 21.98 -30.45
CA SER A 365 7.04 22.58 -31.73
C SER A 365 5.55 22.32 -31.97
N GLY A 366 4.79 23.28 -32.47
CA GLY A 366 3.32 23.18 -32.53
C GLY A 366 2.60 23.52 -31.21
N GLY A 367 3.26 23.30 -30.06
CA GLY A 367 2.71 23.53 -28.72
C GLY A 367 1.62 22.56 -28.29
N GLU A 368 1.59 21.37 -28.91
CA GLU A 368 0.64 20.31 -28.60
C GLU A 368 1.00 19.55 -27.30
N VAL A 369 -0.02 19.02 -26.66
CA VAL A 369 0.05 18.02 -25.58
C VAL A 369 -0.77 16.80 -26.00
N MET A 370 -0.27 15.60 -25.76
CA MET A 370 -0.97 14.35 -26.05
C MET A 370 -0.97 13.41 -24.86
N LYS A 371 -2.01 12.58 -24.75
CA LYS A 371 -2.11 11.46 -23.78
C LYS A 371 -2.13 10.14 -24.56
N ILE A 372 -1.39 9.15 -24.07
CA ILE A 372 -1.39 7.78 -24.58
C ILE A 372 -1.77 6.85 -23.43
N GLU A 373 -2.79 6.02 -23.61
CA GLU A 373 -3.17 4.99 -22.64
C GLU A 373 -2.12 3.88 -22.63
N VAL A 374 -1.81 3.30 -21.45
CA VAL A 374 -0.93 2.11 -21.35
C VAL A 374 -1.71 0.80 -21.50
N ASP A 375 -2.99 0.84 -21.17
CA ASP A 375 -3.90 -0.28 -21.05
C ASP A 375 -4.80 -0.36 -22.29
N GLU A 376 -4.57 -1.38 -23.12
CA GLU A 376 -5.27 -1.59 -24.38
C GLU A 376 -6.79 -1.74 -24.21
N THR A 377 -7.27 -2.13 -23.02
CA THR A 377 -8.71 -2.19 -22.71
C THR A 377 -9.37 -0.82 -22.50
N LYS A 378 -8.56 0.25 -22.34
CA LYS A 378 -9.01 1.66 -22.25
C LYS A 378 -8.81 2.45 -23.54
N CYS A 379 -8.03 1.92 -24.48
CA CYS A 379 -7.89 2.48 -25.82
C CYS A 379 -9.24 2.46 -26.54
N LYS A 380 -9.42 3.36 -27.50
CA LYS A 380 -10.71 3.53 -28.17
C LYS A 380 -10.59 3.08 -29.62
N ASP A 381 -11.33 2.05 -30.00
CA ASP A 381 -11.63 1.74 -31.41
C ASP A 381 -12.18 3.04 -32.09
N LYS A 382 -11.37 3.58 -32.99
CA LYS A 382 -11.63 4.82 -33.74
C LYS A 382 -12.18 4.51 -35.13
N ASN A 383 -11.87 3.34 -35.68
CA ASN A 383 -12.21 2.98 -37.05
C ASN A 383 -13.44 2.06 -37.17
N GLY A 384 -13.87 1.43 -36.06
CA GLY A 384 -15.06 0.62 -35.92
C GLY A 384 -14.89 -0.86 -36.27
N ASN A 385 -13.65 -1.38 -36.29
CA ASN A 385 -13.39 -2.76 -36.74
C ASN A 385 -13.55 -3.83 -35.63
N GLY A 386 -13.77 -3.44 -34.38
CA GLY A 386 -13.94 -4.37 -33.26
C GLY A 386 -12.63 -4.91 -32.66
N LYS A 387 -11.51 -4.25 -32.94
CA LYS A 387 -10.19 -4.49 -32.32
C LYS A 387 -9.63 -3.15 -31.82
N ILE A 388 -8.39 -3.18 -31.31
CA ILE A 388 -7.61 -1.99 -30.97
C ILE A 388 -6.35 -1.99 -31.83
N ASP A 389 -6.26 -1.02 -32.74
CA ASP A 389 -5.09 -0.85 -33.61
C ASP A 389 -4.06 0.07 -32.92
N THR A 390 -2.93 -0.51 -32.49
CA THR A 390 -1.86 0.17 -31.73
C THR A 390 -0.46 -0.15 -32.29
N SER A 391 0.40 0.86 -32.34
CA SER A 391 1.75 0.82 -32.94
C SER A 391 2.71 -0.07 -32.14
N THR A 392 2.95 -1.29 -32.63
CA THR A 392 3.63 -2.39 -31.93
C THR A 392 4.71 -3.06 -32.80
N ASP A 393 5.50 -3.97 -32.21
CA ASP A 393 6.41 -4.88 -32.93
C ASP A 393 5.57 -6.00 -33.57
N THR A 394 5.32 -5.88 -34.88
CA THR A 394 4.39 -6.75 -35.61
C THR A 394 5.10 -7.87 -36.38
N ASN A 395 6.38 -7.68 -36.72
CA ASN A 395 7.20 -8.67 -37.41
C ASN A 395 7.96 -9.61 -36.44
N GLY A 396 8.09 -9.23 -35.16
CA GLY A 396 8.79 -10.00 -34.14
C GLY A 396 10.31 -9.79 -34.08
N ASP A 397 10.88 -8.80 -34.80
CA ASP A 397 12.33 -8.56 -34.87
C ASP A 397 12.89 -7.83 -33.63
N GLY A 398 12.01 -7.36 -32.73
CA GLY A 398 12.38 -6.70 -31.47
C GLY A 398 12.62 -5.20 -31.59
N LYS A 399 12.29 -4.59 -32.73
CA LYS A 399 12.28 -3.14 -32.98
C LYS A 399 10.92 -2.77 -33.55
N ILE A 400 10.55 -1.49 -33.44
CA ILE A 400 9.32 -0.98 -34.06
C ILE A 400 9.69 -0.02 -35.18
N SER A 401 9.51 -0.47 -36.42
CA SER A 401 9.89 0.27 -37.62
C SER A 401 8.83 1.29 -38.05
N THR A 402 9.18 2.18 -38.99
CA THR A 402 8.25 3.21 -39.51
C THR A 402 7.05 2.63 -40.27
N SER A 403 7.15 1.40 -40.77
CA SER A 403 6.09 0.61 -41.39
C SER A 403 5.04 0.09 -40.40
N GLU A 404 5.42 -0.10 -39.14
CA GLU A 404 4.59 -0.76 -38.11
C GLU A 404 3.94 0.25 -37.16
N MET A 405 4.51 1.46 -37.09
CA MET A 405 3.84 2.59 -36.49
C MET A 405 2.59 2.98 -37.29
N LEU A 406 1.49 3.28 -36.60
CA LEU A 406 0.27 3.81 -37.20
C LEU A 406 0.39 5.33 -37.50
N PRO A 407 -0.43 5.89 -38.41
CA PRO A 407 -0.35 7.30 -38.75
C PRO A 407 -0.69 8.22 -37.57
N TYR A 408 -0.20 9.45 -37.62
CA TYR A 408 -0.32 10.41 -36.52
C TYR A 408 -1.80 10.69 -36.17
N LYS A 409 -2.13 10.64 -34.86
CA LYS A 409 -3.47 10.72 -34.26
C LYS A 409 -4.43 9.55 -34.57
N GLN A 410 -4.10 8.67 -35.52
CA GLN A 410 -4.93 7.51 -35.87
C GLN A 410 -4.76 6.35 -34.88
N ASP A 411 -3.55 6.09 -34.39
CA ASP A 411 -3.26 5.09 -33.34
C ASP A 411 -4.27 5.14 -32.18
N GLU A 412 -4.90 4.02 -31.85
CA GLU A 412 -6.12 3.97 -31.05
C GLU A 412 -5.88 4.10 -29.54
N CYS A 413 -4.63 3.90 -29.10
CA CYS A 413 -4.18 4.18 -27.75
C CYS A 413 -3.74 5.64 -27.54
N VAL A 414 -3.51 6.42 -28.61
CA VAL A 414 -3.38 7.88 -28.52
C VAL A 414 -4.75 8.50 -28.26
N ARG A 415 -5.05 8.72 -26.96
CA ARG A 415 -6.32 9.20 -26.42
C ARG A 415 -6.78 10.53 -27.02
N PHE A 416 -5.87 11.52 -27.06
CA PHE A 416 -6.09 12.82 -27.69
C PHE A 416 -4.78 13.53 -27.98
N VAL A 417 -4.85 14.57 -28.83
CA VAL A 417 -3.84 15.61 -28.95
C VAL A 417 -4.52 16.98 -28.96
N VAL A 418 -4.10 17.88 -28.07
CA VAL A 418 -4.70 19.21 -27.83
C VAL A 418 -3.64 20.32 -27.84
N LYS A 419 -4.03 21.57 -28.12
CA LYS A 419 -3.21 22.77 -27.85
C LYS A 419 -3.84 23.54 -26.69
N PRO A 420 -3.26 23.53 -25.47
CA PRO A 420 -3.90 24.08 -24.26
C PRO A 420 -4.40 25.54 -24.41
N ASN A 421 -3.66 26.38 -25.14
CA ASN A 421 -3.99 27.80 -25.31
C ASN A 421 -4.73 28.10 -26.64
N GLY A 422 -5.06 27.09 -27.44
CA GLY A 422 -5.45 27.23 -28.85
C GLY A 422 -4.28 27.66 -29.78
N SER A 423 -3.47 28.62 -29.33
CA SER A 423 -2.25 29.07 -30.00
C SER A 423 -1.09 28.09 -29.84
N GLU A 424 -0.07 28.24 -30.69
CA GLU A 424 1.22 27.57 -30.48
C GLU A 424 1.90 28.14 -29.21
N SER A 425 2.34 27.26 -28.30
CA SER A 425 3.18 27.64 -27.16
C SER A 425 4.12 26.49 -26.83
N VAL A 426 5.43 26.73 -26.92
CA VAL A 426 6.48 25.72 -26.72
C VAL A 426 6.33 25.08 -25.33
N ILE A 427 5.79 23.86 -25.25
CA ILE A 427 5.59 23.16 -23.97
C ILE A 427 6.96 22.73 -23.45
N ARG A 428 7.29 23.16 -22.23
CA ARG A 428 8.61 22.94 -21.61
C ARG A 428 8.57 22.33 -20.22
N ALA A 429 7.41 22.19 -19.60
CA ALA A 429 7.21 21.43 -18.38
C ALA A 429 5.91 20.61 -18.48
N VAL A 430 5.92 19.41 -17.93
CA VAL A 430 4.75 18.54 -17.73
C VAL A 430 4.94 17.83 -16.38
N GLY A 431 3.86 17.62 -15.63
CA GLY A 431 3.80 16.79 -14.44
C GLY A 431 2.34 16.58 -14.05
N VAL A 432 2.06 15.47 -13.38
CA VAL A 432 0.67 15.02 -13.12
C VAL A 432 0.37 15.16 -11.63
N ASP A 433 -0.87 15.56 -11.29
CA ASP A 433 -1.33 15.63 -9.91
C ASP A 433 -2.13 14.39 -9.47
N LYS A 434 -2.53 14.37 -8.19
CA LYS A 434 -3.16 13.21 -7.54
C LYS A 434 -4.49 12.73 -8.15
N ASP A 435 -5.07 13.50 -9.08
CA ASP A 435 -6.34 13.21 -9.75
C ASP A 435 -6.14 12.82 -11.24
N ASN A 436 -4.90 12.52 -11.65
CA ASN A 436 -4.45 12.27 -13.03
C ASN A 436 -4.53 13.47 -13.99
N HIS A 437 -4.90 14.67 -13.51
CA HIS A 437 -4.77 15.91 -14.29
C HIS A 437 -3.31 16.28 -14.52
N ALA A 438 -2.93 16.55 -15.77
CA ALA A 438 -1.60 17.05 -16.09
C ALA A 438 -1.54 18.57 -16.00
N TRP A 439 -0.55 19.08 -15.27
CA TRP A 439 -0.11 20.46 -15.34
C TRP A 439 0.97 20.61 -16.41
N VAL A 440 0.73 21.48 -17.39
CA VAL A 440 1.60 21.70 -18.54
C VAL A 440 2.02 23.15 -18.63
N GLY A 441 3.33 23.40 -18.79
CA GLY A 441 3.93 24.74 -18.76
C GLY A 441 4.38 25.24 -20.13
N GLY A 442 3.77 26.34 -20.58
CA GLY A 442 4.13 27.03 -21.82
C GLY A 442 5.30 27.99 -21.63
N TRP A 443 6.36 27.82 -22.41
CA TRP A 443 7.58 28.64 -22.32
C TRP A 443 7.32 30.12 -22.57
N GLY A 444 6.64 30.46 -23.68
CA GLY A 444 6.41 31.85 -24.10
C GLY A 444 5.33 32.56 -23.27
N THR A 445 4.22 31.85 -23.03
CA THR A 445 3.06 32.38 -22.27
C THR A 445 3.33 32.55 -20.79
N LYS A 446 4.32 31.84 -20.22
CA LYS A 446 4.60 31.79 -18.77
C LYS A 446 3.41 31.29 -17.94
N ASN A 447 2.49 30.58 -18.58
CA ASN A 447 1.33 29.95 -17.95
C ASN A 447 1.60 28.46 -17.70
N LEU A 448 1.06 27.97 -16.59
CA LEU A 448 0.72 26.57 -16.38
C LEU A 448 -0.77 26.38 -16.66
N TRP A 449 -1.14 25.32 -17.37
CA TRP A 449 -2.53 24.90 -17.59
C TRP A 449 -2.75 23.52 -16.96
N ARG A 450 -3.89 23.29 -16.29
CA ARG A 450 -4.32 21.96 -15.82
C ARG A 450 -5.22 21.33 -16.88
N LEU A 451 -4.91 20.13 -17.32
CA LEU A 451 -5.64 19.42 -18.37
C LEU A 451 -6.44 18.24 -17.81
N GLU A 452 -7.68 18.10 -18.29
CA GLU A 452 -8.61 17.01 -17.96
C GLU A 452 -8.16 15.67 -18.58
N PRO A 453 -7.92 14.60 -17.79
CA PRO A 453 -7.49 13.30 -18.31
C PRO A 453 -8.46 12.64 -19.29
N ALA A 454 -9.76 12.96 -19.26
CA ALA A 454 -10.73 12.37 -20.18
C ALA A 454 -10.58 12.86 -21.64
N ASN A 455 -10.21 14.14 -21.85
CA ASN A 455 -10.32 14.83 -23.15
C ASN A 455 -9.27 15.94 -23.43
N GLY A 456 -8.40 16.28 -22.48
CA GLY A 456 -7.36 17.30 -22.63
C GLY A 456 -7.83 18.76 -22.50
N ALA A 457 -9.08 19.01 -22.10
CA ALA A 457 -9.59 20.36 -21.89
C ALA A 457 -8.87 21.08 -20.74
N VAL A 458 -8.65 22.39 -20.88
CA VAL A 458 -8.10 23.22 -19.79
C VAL A 458 -9.18 23.44 -18.74
N VAL A 459 -8.89 22.99 -17.51
CA VAL A 459 -9.77 23.16 -16.33
C VAL A 459 -9.21 24.14 -15.30
N ASP A 460 -7.95 24.57 -15.44
CA ASP A 460 -7.31 25.56 -14.57
C ASP A 460 -6.15 26.28 -15.29
N THR A 461 -5.76 27.47 -14.84
CA THR A 461 -4.61 28.23 -15.37
C THR A 461 -3.94 29.06 -14.28
N ILE A 462 -2.61 29.06 -14.25
CA ILE A 462 -1.78 29.89 -13.35
C ILE A 462 -0.71 30.58 -14.18
N ASN A 463 -0.65 31.92 -14.17
CA ASN A 463 0.52 32.64 -14.68
C ASN A 463 1.62 32.63 -13.63
N ILE A 464 2.78 32.07 -13.95
CA ILE A 464 3.92 31.96 -13.01
C ILE A 464 4.99 33.04 -13.21
N GLY A 465 4.74 34.03 -14.07
CA GLY A 465 5.64 35.17 -14.33
C GLY A 465 7.01 34.82 -14.92
N CYS A 466 7.26 33.55 -15.22
CA CYS A 466 8.56 32.99 -15.56
C CYS A 466 8.43 31.83 -16.56
N ASN A 467 9.42 31.64 -17.43
CA ASN A 467 9.39 30.60 -18.44
C ASN A 467 9.73 29.23 -17.80
N PRO A 468 8.78 28.26 -17.75
CA PRO A 468 8.99 26.96 -17.09
C PRO A 468 9.91 26.05 -17.90
N TYR A 469 10.76 25.26 -17.24
CA TYR A 469 11.63 24.25 -17.89
C TYR A 469 11.53 22.84 -17.30
N GLY A 470 10.70 22.65 -16.30
CA GLY A 470 10.44 21.37 -15.65
C GLY A 470 9.55 21.65 -14.44
N LEU A 471 8.69 20.72 -14.06
CA LEU A 471 7.91 20.86 -12.84
C LEU A 471 7.76 19.51 -12.13
N VAL A 472 7.56 19.59 -10.83
CA VAL A 472 7.18 18.48 -9.95
C VAL A 472 6.08 18.99 -9.03
N ILE A 473 5.20 18.11 -8.57
CA ILE A 473 4.14 18.45 -7.63
C ILE A 473 4.47 17.79 -6.30
N ASP A 474 4.53 18.57 -5.23
CA ASP A 474 4.86 18.06 -3.89
C ASP A 474 3.68 17.34 -3.25
N GLN A 475 3.92 16.73 -2.09
CA GLN A 475 2.96 15.89 -1.39
C GLN A 475 1.84 16.69 -0.69
N LYS A 476 1.86 18.03 -0.79
CA LYS A 476 0.78 18.94 -0.36
C LYS A 476 -0.08 19.39 -1.56
N GLY A 477 0.32 19.00 -2.78
CA GLY A 477 -0.27 19.43 -4.04
C GLY A 477 0.19 20.82 -4.47
N VAL A 478 1.38 21.28 -4.05
CA VAL A 478 1.99 22.53 -4.53
C VAL A 478 2.87 22.22 -5.73
N ILE A 479 2.79 23.06 -6.77
CA ILE A 479 3.58 22.90 -7.98
C ILE A 479 4.92 23.62 -7.78
N TRP A 480 6.02 22.94 -8.04
CA TRP A 480 7.38 23.48 -7.99
C TRP A 480 8.00 23.40 -9.38
N ILE A 481 8.56 24.51 -9.86
CA ILE A 481 8.96 24.70 -11.26
C ILE A 481 10.42 25.12 -11.33
N ALA A 482 11.18 24.45 -12.20
CA ALA A 482 12.47 24.95 -12.68
C ALA A 482 12.24 26.17 -13.58
N GLY A 483 12.23 27.36 -12.98
CA GLY A 483 11.94 28.65 -13.62
C GLY A 483 13.14 29.18 -14.41
N ARG A 484 13.53 28.45 -15.46
CA ARG A 484 14.77 28.72 -16.20
C ARG A 484 14.80 30.10 -16.87
N GLY A 485 13.65 30.64 -17.28
CA GLY A 485 13.57 32.00 -17.85
C GLY A 485 13.73 33.14 -16.83
N CYS A 486 13.78 32.84 -15.54
CA CYS A 486 14.04 33.79 -14.47
C CYS A 486 15.18 33.35 -13.53
N SER A 487 15.88 32.25 -13.85
CA SER A 487 16.94 31.64 -13.04
C SER A 487 16.54 31.27 -11.60
N GLU A 488 15.28 30.89 -11.37
CA GLU A 488 14.70 30.68 -10.02
C GLU A 488 13.97 29.33 -9.88
N LEU A 489 13.91 28.80 -8.66
CA LEU A 489 12.87 27.88 -8.23
C LEU A 489 11.58 28.68 -8.00
N VAL A 490 10.54 28.38 -8.77
CA VAL A 490 9.23 28.98 -8.63
C VAL A 490 8.29 28.01 -7.94
N ARG A 491 7.57 28.49 -6.92
CA ARG A 491 6.46 27.80 -6.25
C ARG A 491 5.16 28.36 -6.81
N ALA A 492 4.21 27.50 -7.14
CA ALA A 492 2.84 27.88 -7.51
C ALA A 492 1.82 27.05 -6.73
N ASP A 493 0.90 27.72 -6.03
CA ASP A 493 -0.18 27.08 -5.29
C ASP A 493 -1.44 26.98 -6.16
N PRO A 494 -1.89 25.78 -6.56
CA PRO A 494 -3.03 25.66 -7.46
C PRO A 494 -4.37 26.04 -6.82
N LYS A 495 -4.45 26.14 -5.49
CA LYS A 495 -5.70 26.52 -4.80
C LYS A 495 -5.83 28.03 -4.70
N THR A 496 -4.77 28.72 -4.26
CA THR A 496 -4.79 30.18 -4.04
C THR A 496 -4.27 30.98 -5.24
N LYS A 497 -3.73 30.31 -6.27
CA LYS A 497 -3.00 30.90 -7.41
C LYS A 497 -1.75 31.69 -7.00
N ALA A 498 -1.34 31.62 -5.73
CA ALA A 498 -0.18 32.36 -5.22
C ALA A 498 1.12 31.79 -5.79
N VAL A 499 1.97 32.68 -6.32
CA VAL A 499 3.26 32.33 -6.93
C VAL A 499 4.38 33.04 -6.16
N SER A 500 5.42 32.29 -5.80
CA SER A 500 6.61 32.80 -5.11
C SER A 500 7.91 32.26 -5.71
N LYS A 501 9.01 32.97 -5.46
CA LYS A 501 10.36 32.69 -5.96
C LYS A 501 11.29 32.42 -4.78
N HIS A 502 12.21 31.47 -4.90
CA HIS A 502 12.97 30.93 -3.76
C HIS A 502 14.50 30.83 -3.98
N GLY A 503 15.05 31.43 -5.03
CA GLY A 503 16.44 31.27 -5.47
C GLY A 503 16.67 30.00 -6.31
N ASN A 504 17.91 29.71 -6.67
CA ASN A 504 18.31 28.50 -7.43
C ASN A 504 19.35 27.61 -6.70
N GLY A 505 19.68 27.91 -5.45
CA GLY A 505 20.80 27.26 -4.75
C GLY A 505 22.18 27.85 -5.05
N GLY A 506 22.25 28.97 -5.77
CA GLY A 506 23.44 29.83 -5.87
C GLY A 506 24.33 29.60 -7.10
N LYS A 507 24.03 28.64 -7.97
CA LYS A 507 24.83 28.36 -9.19
C LYS A 507 23.95 27.87 -10.34
N GLY A 508 24.17 28.41 -11.55
CA GLY A 508 23.64 27.86 -12.80
C GLY A 508 22.19 28.23 -13.17
N SER A 509 21.60 27.45 -14.09
CA SER A 509 20.23 27.64 -14.58
C SER A 509 19.37 26.40 -14.24
N PRO A 510 18.23 26.55 -13.54
CA PRO A 510 17.36 25.42 -13.19
C PRO A 510 16.92 24.61 -14.43
N TYR A 511 17.03 23.29 -14.35
CA TYR A 511 16.88 22.42 -15.52
C TYR A 511 16.03 21.17 -15.24
N GLY A 512 16.61 20.14 -14.60
CA GLY A 512 15.87 19.02 -14.03
C GLY A 512 15.35 19.41 -12.65
N ILE A 513 14.15 18.98 -12.29
CA ILE A 513 13.57 19.15 -10.95
C ILE A 513 12.81 17.89 -10.54
N ASN A 514 12.94 17.51 -9.28
CA ASN A 514 12.19 16.41 -8.66
C ASN A 514 11.98 16.70 -7.15
N VAL A 515 11.20 15.89 -6.42
CA VAL A 515 10.94 15.99 -4.97
C VAL A 515 11.32 14.67 -4.30
N ASP A 516 11.88 14.71 -3.10
CA ASP A 516 12.21 13.49 -2.33
C ASP A 516 11.09 13.07 -1.36
N MET A 517 11.24 11.87 -0.78
CA MET A 517 10.32 11.30 0.22
C MET A 517 10.06 12.22 1.43
N PHE A 518 10.97 13.15 1.75
CA PHE A 518 10.82 14.12 2.84
C PHE A 518 10.07 15.39 2.41
N GLY A 519 9.95 15.63 1.10
CA GLY A 519 9.26 16.79 0.52
C GLY A 519 10.21 17.95 0.24
N ARG A 520 11.50 17.65 0.11
CA ARG A 520 12.54 18.61 -0.26
C ARG A 520 12.73 18.54 -1.76
N LEU A 521 12.89 19.70 -2.39
CA LEU A 521 12.99 19.84 -3.83
C LEU A 521 14.46 19.66 -4.24
N TRP A 522 14.70 18.99 -5.36
CA TRP A 522 16.03 18.74 -5.90
C TRP A 522 16.13 19.28 -7.32
N ILE A 523 17.13 20.12 -7.58
CA ILE A 523 17.33 20.78 -8.88
C ILE A 523 18.71 20.46 -9.44
N ALA A 524 18.75 20.02 -10.69
CA ALA A 524 19.94 19.99 -11.53
C ALA A 524 20.07 21.35 -12.26
N ASN A 525 21.22 22.01 -12.12
CA ASN A 525 21.41 23.42 -12.50
C ASN A 525 22.26 23.63 -13.78
N THR A 526 22.49 22.60 -14.60
CA THR A 526 23.37 22.66 -15.80
C THR A 526 24.82 23.08 -15.51
N THR A 527 25.30 22.81 -14.30
CA THR A 527 26.67 23.04 -13.84
C THR A 527 27.21 21.76 -13.19
N ASN A 528 28.42 21.82 -12.62
CA ASN A 528 28.97 20.77 -11.76
C ASN A 528 28.31 20.66 -10.36
N TRP A 529 27.19 21.35 -10.16
CA TRP A 529 26.38 21.31 -8.95
C TRP A 529 24.91 21.00 -9.25
N SER A 530 24.30 20.32 -8.29
CA SER A 530 22.85 20.22 -8.09
C SER A 530 22.53 20.81 -6.70
N SER A 531 21.26 21.05 -6.37
CA SER A 531 20.92 21.67 -5.09
C SER A 531 19.61 21.14 -4.52
N ARG A 532 19.62 20.84 -3.22
CA ARG A 532 18.44 20.53 -2.42
C ARG A 532 17.86 21.83 -1.84
N PHE A 533 16.55 21.98 -1.85
CA PHE A 533 15.81 23.05 -1.17
C PHE A 533 14.80 22.44 -0.21
N ASP A 534 14.83 22.88 1.05
CA ASP A 534 13.84 22.52 2.06
C ASP A 534 12.76 23.60 2.15
N PRO A 535 11.50 23.33 1.73
CA PRO A 535 10.42 24.30 1.79
C PRO A 535 9.84 24.53 3.20
N VAL A 536 10.30 23.81 4.23
CA VAL A 536 9.93 24.04 5.63
C VAL A 536 10.87 25.05 6.27
N THR A 537 12.18 24.92 6.07
CA THR A 537 13.17 25.89 6.60
C THR A 537 13.53 27.01 5.64
N ASN A 538 13.07 26.96 4.38
CA ASN A 538 13.44 27.84 3.27
C ASN A 538 14.96 27.90 3.03
N LYS A 539 15.66 26.77 3.26
CA LYS A 539 17.13 26.65 3.13
C LYS A 539 17.54 25.85 1.91
N TRP A 540 18.62 26.29 1.28
CA TRP A 540 19.32 25.56 0.24
C TRP A 540 20.46 24.71 0.82
N SER A 541 20.78 23.62 0.13
CA SER A 541 21.96 22.80 0.37
C SER A 541 22.54 22.36 -0.98
N PRO A 542 23.56 23.06 -1.51
CA PRO A 542 24.18 22.72 -2.78
C PRO A 542 25.07 21.47 -2.66
N VAL A 543 25.11 20.65 -3.70
CA VAL A 543 25.89 19.40 -3.77
C VAL A 543 26.78 19.43 -5.00
N SER A 544 28.08 19.23 -4.82
CA SER A 544 29.03 19.08 -5.91
C SER A 544 29.03 17.64 -6.41
N HIS A 545 28.94 17.47 -7.72
CA HIS A 545 29.10 16.19 -8.40
C HIS A 545 30.04 16.33 -9.62
N ASN A 546 30.93 17.33 -9.58
CA ASN A 546 32.05 17.66 -10.49
C ASN A 546 31.80 17.75 -12.02
N GLN A 547 30.74 17.16 -12.59
CA GLN A 547 30.37 17.16 -14.02
C GLN A 547 29.01 17.82 -14.27
N ARG A 548 28.75 18.25 -15.51
CA ARG A 548 27.55 19.00 -15.92
C ARG A 548 26.25 18.21 -15.78
N SER A 549 25.35 18.65 -14.89
CA SER A 549 24.04 18.04 -14.64
C SER A 549 22.98 18.33 -15.72
N ARG A 550 22.05 17.39 -15.93
CA ARG A 550 20.86 17.55 -16.80
C ARG A 550 19.57 17.13 -16.09
N GLY A 551 19.13 15.88 -16.24
CA GLY A 551 18.00 15.31 -15.52
C GLY A 551 18.34 15.00 -14.06
N ILE A 552 17.32 14.94 -13.19
CA ILE A 552 17.43 14.54 -11.79
C ILE A 552 16.21 13.72 -11.38
N ALA A 553 16.42 12.64 -10.62
CA ALA A 553 15.39 11.76 -10.09
C ALA A 553 15.70 11.34 -8.63
N THR A 554 14.69 10.95 -7.87
CA THR A 554 14.77 10.58 -6.44
C THR A 554 14.23 9.17 -6.22
N SER A 555 14.75 8.44 -5.23
CA SER A 555 14.39 7.03 -4.99
C SER A 555 14.10 6.74 -3.50
N ASN A 556 13.25 5.74 -3.25
CA ASN A 556 12.89 5.28 -1.90
C ASN A 556 14.08 4.65 -1.15
N ASP A 557 15.16 4.33 -1.86
CA ASP A 557 16.44 3.87 -1.30
C ASP A 557 17.23 4.96 -0.53
N GLY A 558 16.79 6.22 -0.59
CA GLY A 558 17.47 7.36 0.04
C GLY A 558 18.49 8.08 -0.84
N TYR A 559 18.55 7.78 -2.14
CA TYR A 559 19.47 8.40 -3.09
C TYR A 559 18.76 9.28 -4.13
N ILE A 560 19.58 10.15 -4.73
CA ILE A 560 19.24 11.06 -5.81
C ILE A 560 20.17 10.73 -6.98
N TYR A 561 19.61 10.61 -8.17
CA TYR A 561 20.34 10.24 -9.38
C TYR A 561 20.33 11.41 -10.36
N VAL A 562 21.50 11.81 -10.85
CA VAL A 562 21.68 12.96 -11.75
C VAL A 562 22.34 12.50 -13.04
N ALA A 563 21.73 12.80 -14.19
CA ALA A 563 22.36 12.56 -15.50
C ALA A 563 23.47 13.59 -15.75
N LEU A 564 24.66 13.10 -16.13
CA LEU A 564 25.85 13.90 -16.42
C LEU A 564 26.19 13.78 -17.91
N ASP A 565 25.90 14.81 -18.69
CA ASP A 565 25.90 14.69 -20.16
C ASP A 565 27.31 14.49 -20.73
N GLN A 566 28.22 15.44 -20.50
CA GLN A 566 29.55 15.46 -21.10
C GLN A 566 30.40 14.24 -20.77
N THR A 567 30.21 13.62 -19.60
CA THR A 567 30.95 12.42 -19.16
C THR A 567 30.25 11.10 -19.49
N SER A 568 29.04 11.12 -20.05
CA SER A 568 28.24 9.90 -20.27
C SER A 568 28.09 9.04 -19.01
N SER A 569 27.66 9.66 -17.90
CA SER A 569 27.58 9.01 -16.59
C SER A 569 26.38 9.48 -15.74
N VAL A 570 26.14 8.80 -14.62
CA VAL A 570 25.13 9.15 -13.61
C VAL A 570 25.83 9.40 -12.27
N ALA A 571 25.59 10.53 -11.63
CA ALA A 571 25.96 10.72 -10.22
C ALA A 571 24.91 10.09 -9.30
N LYS A 572 25.36 9.30 -8.32
CA LYS A 572 24.58 8.83 -7.18
C LYS A 572 24.89 9.71 -5.97
N ILE A 573 23.88 10.38 -5.42
CA ILE A 573 24.00 11.33 -4.31
C ILE A 573 23.14 10.86 -3.14
N ASN A 574 23.72 10.82 -1.94
CA ASN A 574 23.03 10.49 -0.71
C ASN A 574 22.07 11.62 -0.29
N ALA A 575 20.77 11.36 -0.22
CA ALA A 575 19.77 12.40 0.06
C ALA A 575 19.81 12.93 1.51
N VAL A 576 20.50 12.22 2.42
CA VAL A 576 20.68 12.63 3.82
C VAL A 576 22.00 13.38 3.99
N THR A 577 23.13 12.73 3.72
CA THR A 577 24.48 13.25 3.98
C THR A 577 24.95 14.29 2.96
N LEU A 578 24.27 14.39 1.80
CA LEU A 578 24.62 15.28 0.68
C LEU A 578 25.97 14.96 0.01
N VAL A 579 26.48 13.75 0.17
CA VAL A 579 27.69 13.26 -0.49
C VAL A 579 27.35 12.65 -1.85
N THR A 580 28.14 12.97 -2.89
CA THR A 580 28.16 12.20 -4.15
C THR A 580 29.01 10.96 -3.93
N GLU A 581 28.39 9.78 -3.91
CA GLU A 581 29.05 8.51 -3.56
C GLU A 581 29.62 7.77 -4.78
N ALA A 582 29.04 7.94 -5.97
CA ALA A 582 29.50 7.27 -7.18
C ALA A 582 29.23 8.09 -8.45
N HIS A 583 30.10 7.90 -9.45
CA HIS A 583 29.89 8.29 -10.85
C HIS A 583 29.78 7.02 -11.69
N ILE A 584 28.55 6.55 -11.91
CA ILE A 584 28.26 5.34 -12.67
C ILE A 584 28.48 5.64 -14.15
N SER A 585 29.51 5.07 -14.75
CA SER A 585 29.78 5.21 -16.18
C SER A 585 28.73 4.47 -17.00
N LEU A 586 28.11 5.15 -17.97
CA LEU A 586 27.31 4.50 -19.01
C LEU A 586 28.20 4.05 -20.19
N GLY A 587 29.48 4.46 -20.22
CA GLY A 587 30.36 4.34 -21.37
C GLY A 587 30.16 5.45 -22.40
N SER A 588 31.19 5.71 -23.21
CA SER A 588 31.30 6.91 -24.06
C SER A 588 30.21 7.09 -25.12
N GLY A 589 30.06 8.36 -25.55
CA GLY A 589 29.22 8.76 -26.68
C GLY A 589 27.71 8.72 -26.44
N ARG A 590 27.25 8.66 -25.19
CA ARG A 590 25.83 8.53 -24.85
C ARG A 590 25.16 9.87 -24.57
N TYR A 591 25.85 10.75 -23.85
CA TYR A 591 25.35 12.07 -23.43
C TYR A 591 23.94 11.98 -22.79
N PRO A 592 23.83 11.38 -21.59
CA PRO A 592 22.56 11.18 -20.91
C PRO A 592 21.95 12.52 -20.49
N VAL A 593 20.64 12.63 -20.65
CA VAL A 593 19.92 13.91 -20.56
C VAL A 593 18.64 13.78 -19.74
N GLY A 594 17.85 12.74 -19.99
CA GLY A 594 16.77 12.31 -19.10
C GLY A 594 17.28 11.32 -18.06
N ILE A 595 16.66 11.31 -16.89
CA ILE A 595 16.88 10.26 -15.88
C ILE A 595 15.59 9.96 -15.11
N ALA A 596 15.38 8.69 -14.74
CA ALA A 596 14.23 8.21 -13.99
C ALA A 596 14.59 6.99 -13.13
N VAL A 597 13.64 6.54 -12.31
CA VAL A 597 13.72 5.32 -11.49
C VAL A 597 12.51 4.44 -11.82
N ASP A 598 12.69 3.13 -11.96
CA ASP A 598 11.59 2.16 -12.13
C ASP A 598 11.15 1.53 -10.79
N TYR A 599 10.05 0.78 -10.80
CA TYR A 599 9.44 0.23 -9.58
C TYR A 599 10.20 -0.98 -8.99
N ASP A 600 11.17 -1.54 -9.72
CA ASP A 600 12.13 -2.52 -9.16
C ASP A 600 13.36 -1.82 -8.54
N GLY A 601 13.47 -0.50 -8.71
CA GLY A 601 14.52 0.36 -8.15
C GLY A 601 15.72 0.58 -9.06
N TYR A 602 15.65 0.24 -10.36
CA TYR A 602 16.73 0.54 -11.30
C TYR A 602 16.63 1.98 -11.82
N VAL A 603 17.78 2.56 -12.14
CA VAL A 603 17.91 3.92 -12.67
C VAL A 603 17.99 3.85 -14.19
N TRP A 604 17.20 4.66 -14.88
CA TRP A 604 17.15 4.72 -16.34
C TRP A 604 17.70 6.04 -16.83
N ALA A 605 18.76 5.99 -17.65
CA ALA A 605 19.39 7.16 -18.25
C ALA A 605 19.10 7.24 -19.76
N VAL A 606 18.55 8.37 -20.22
CA VAL A 606 18.14 8.57 -21.62
C VAL A 606 19.26 9.24 -22.40
N ASN A 607 19.87 8.51 -23.34
CA ASN A 607 21.12 8.86 -24.00
C ASN A 607 20.88 9.75 -25.24
N GLN A 608 21.04 11.08 -25.16
CA GLN A 608 20.63 11.96 -26.26
C GLN A 608 21.36 11.69 -27.59
N SER A 609 22.60 11.20 -27.54
CA SER A 609 23.44 10.95 -28.72
C SER A 609 23.36 9.53 -29.29
N LYS A 610 22.50 8.67 -28.72
CA LYS A 610 22.20 7.33 -29.27
C LYS A 610 20.68 7.13 -29.32
N ALA A 611 20.20 6.23 -30.16
CA ALA A 611 18.79 5.84 -30.15
C ALA A 611 18.51 4.84 -29.00
N SER A 612 18.91 5.17 -27.77
CA SER A 612 18.90 4.23 -26.63
C SER A 612 18.62 4.86 -25.26
N ALA A 613 18.26 4.01 -24.29
CA ALA A 613 18.31 4.29 -22.87
C ALA A 613 19.05 3.18 -22.12
N SER A 614 19.92 3.56 -21.17
CA SER A 614 20.70 2.63 -20.35
C SER A 614 20.04 2.38 -19.00
N LYS A 615 19.83 1.11 -18.65
CA LYS A 615 19.33 0.67 -17.33
C LYS A 615 20.52 0.38 -16.41
N VAL A 616 20.48 0.95 -15.21
CA VAL A 616 21.55 0.91 -14.21
C VAL A 616 21.02 0.30 -12.91
N ASP A 617 21.75 -0.66 -12.36
CA ASP A 617 21.55 -1.11 -10.98
C ASP A 617 22.30 -0.18 -10.01
N PRO A 618 21.61 0.60 -9.16
CA PRO A 618 22.27 1.46 -8.18
C PRO A 618 22.83 0.70 -6.96
N LYS A 619 22.59 -0.60 -6.82
CA LYS A 619 23.15 -1.43 -5.73
C LYS A 619 24.58 -1.86 -6.09
N THR A 620 24.79 -2.39 -7.29
CA THR A 620 26.12 -2.71 -7.84
C THR A 620 26.81 -1.54 -8.53
N ASN A 621 26.15 -0.39 -8.71
CA ASN A 621 26.63 0.77 -9.45
C ASN A 621 27.04 0.42 -10.91
N SER A 622 26.27 -0.44 -11.58
CA SER A 622 26.61 -1.00 -12.90
C SER A 622 25.49 -0.81 -13.94
N VAL A 623 25.85 -0.80 -15.23
CA VAL A 623 24.88 -0.86 -16.34
C VAL A 623 24.47 -2.31 -16.54
N VAL A 624 23.18 -2.61 -16.41
CA VAL A 624 22.60 -3.96 -16.58
C VAL A 624 21.94 -4.16 -17.95
N GLY A 625 21.78 -3.09 -18.73
CA GLY A 625 21.28 -3.16 -20.10
C GLY A 625 21.25 -1.81 -20.81
N GLU A 626 21.13 -1.84 -22.13
CA GLU A 626 20.88 -0.67 -22.95
C GLU A 626 19.90 -1.04 -24.08
N TYR A 627 18.81 -0.29 -24.18
CA TYR A 627 17.63 -0.68 -24.94
C TYR A 627 17.26 0.38 -25.99
N PRO A 628 16.79 -0.02 -27.18
CA PRO A 628 16.49 0.90 -28.27
C PRO A 628 15.27 1.78 -27.98
N VAL A 629 15.28 3.01 -28.50
CA VAL A 629 14.16 3.97 -28.47
C VAL A 629 14.15 4.83 -29.74
N GLY A 630 13.15 5.72 -29.88
CA GLY A 630 13.08 6.71 -30.96
C GLY A 630 14.30 7.65 -31.05
N ASN A 631 14.69 8.02 -32.28
CA ASN A 631 15.92 8.76 -32.56
C ASN A 631 16.06 10.10 -31.82
N SER A 632 17.29 10.39 -31.40
CA SER A 632 17.69 11.55 -30.58
C SER A 632 16.76 11.75 -29.37
N PRO A 633 16.75 10.84 -28.38
CA PRO A 633 15.79 10.89 -27.29
C PRO A 633 16.11 12.04 -26.33
N TYR A 634 15.08 12.78 -25.91
CA TYR A 634 15.23 14.08 -25.22
C TYR A 634 14.15 14.27 -24.14
N THR A 635 14.06 13.27 -23.26
CA THR A 635 12.98 13.09 -22.28
C THR A 635 13.29 13.71 -20.92
N TYR A 636 12.28 14.26 -20.24
CA TYR A 636 12.35 14.68 -18.84
C TYR A 636 10.97 14.60 -18.18
N SER A 637 10.95 14.91 -16.87
CA SER A 637 9.81 14.74 -15.96
C SER A 637 9.61 13.27 -15.57
N ASP A 638 8.51 12.94 -14.90
CA ASP A 638 8.29 11.66 -14.24
C ASP A 638 7.89 10.55 -15.26
N MET A 639 8.82 10.20 -16.13
CA MET A 639 8.63 9.32 -17.30
C MET A 639 8.34 7.84 -16.96
N THR A 640 8.36 7.48 -15.68
CA THR A 640 7.89 6.20 -15.11
C THR A 640 6.71 6.38 -14.13
N GLY A 641 6.37 7.61 -13.73
CA GLY A 641 5.33 7.89 -12.74
C GLY A 641 5.75 7.59 -11.31
N TYR A 642 7.03 7.25 -11.09
CA TYR A 642 7.57 6.81 -9.80
C TYR A 642 7.49 7.93 -8.76
N THR A 643 7.73 9.18 -9.17
CA THR A 643 7.65 10.36 -8.30
C THR A 643 6.20 10.56 -7.82
N LEU A 644 5.24 10.42 -8.75
CA LEU A 644 3.81 10.55 -8.48
C LEU A 644 3.31 9.43 -7.54
N ASN A 645 3.62 8.17 -7.86
CA ASN A 645 3.12 7.01 -7.13
C ASN A 645 3.80 6.77 -5.76
N ASN A 646 5.04 7.23 -5.54
CA ASN A 646 5.72 7.06 -4.25
C ASN A 646 5.67 8.30 -3.36
N TYR A 647 5.58 9.51 -3.94
CA TYR A 647 5.66 10.75 -3.17
C TYR A 647 4.40 11.60 -3.29
N THR A 648 4.05 12.05 -4.49
CA THR A 648 3.01 13.09 -4.66
C THR A 648 1.61 12.60 -4.28
N ALA A 649 1.29 11.35 -4.60
CA ALA A 649 -0.03 10.76 -4.39
C ALA A 649 0.02 9.25 -4.06
N PRO A 650 0.82 8.80 -3.07
CA PRO A 650 1.00 7.38 -2.82
C PRO A 650 -0.31 6.68 -2.46
N LYS A 651 -0.50 5.57 -3.18
CA LYS A 651 -1.63 4.67 -3.12
C LYS A 651 -1.16 3.30 -2.68
N GLY A 652 -2.06 2.53 -2.09
CA GLY A 652 -1.81 1.14 -1.74
C GLY A 652 -3.10 0.34 -1.78
N LYS A 653 -2.96 -0.96 -1.91
CA LYS A 653 -4.05 -1.91 -2.11
C LYS A 653 -3.85 -3.09 -1.17
N TYR A 654 -4.85 -3.39 -0.35
CA TYR A 654 -4.94 -4.63 0.41
C TYR A 654 -6.16 -5.43 -0.04
N THR A 655 -5.99 -6.72 -0.30
CA THR A 655 -7.07 -7.63 -0.70
C THR A 655 -7.21 -8.73 0.35
N HIS A 656 -8.43 -9.01 0.80
CA HIS A 656 -8.76 -10.09 1.73
C HIS A 656 -9.89 -10.96 1.17
N VAL A 657 -9.94 -12.24 1.55
CA VAL A 657 -11.00 -13.18 1.18
C VAL A 657 -11.65 -13.75 2.43
N PHE A 658 -12.85 -13.26 2.75
CA PHE A 658 -13.69 -13.85 3.79
C PHE A 658 -14.32 -15.16 3.28
N GLY A 659 -14.61 -16.08 4.20
CA GLY A 659 -15.05 -17.45 3.93
C GLY A 659 -13.96 -18.51 4.15
N PHE A 660 -12.74 -18.13 4.53
CA PHE A 660 -11.66 -19.09 4.79
C PHE A 660 -11.68 -19.60 6.24
N GLY A 661 -12.12 -20.85 6.44
CA GLY A 661 -12.24 -21.52 7.74
C GLY A 661 -13.43 -21.02 8.60
N GLY A 662 -14.08 -21.90 9.37
CA GLY A 662 -15.11 -21.41 10.30
C GLY A 662 -16.21 -22.35 10.81
N TRP A 663 -16.22 -23.65 10.51
CA TRP A 663 -16.75 -24.63 11.45
C TRP A 663 -15.91 -25.90 11.43
N SER A 664 -15.89 -26.62 12.55
CA SER A 664 -14.90 -27.65 12.84
C SER A 664 -15.01 -28.90 11.96
N GLY A 665 -14.12 -29.05 10.98
CA GLY A 665 -13.64 -30.34 10.44
C GLY A 665 -14.61 -31.32 9.74
N THR A 666 -15.93 -31.15 9.87
CA THR A 666 -16.92 -32.19 9.49
C THR A 666 -18.17 -31.66 8.78
N VAL A 667 -18.30 -30.34 8.57
CA VAL A 667 -19.38 -29.79 7.72
C VAL A 667 -18.96 -29.93 6.26
N ALA A 668 -19.69 -30.75 5.50
CA ALA A 668 -19.35 -31.05 4.10
C ALA A 668 -19.21 -29.77 3.26
N GLU A 669 -18.05 -29.62 2.61
CA GLU A 669 -17.56 -28.37 1.99
C GLU A 669 -18.45 -27.79 0.87
N ASN A 670 -19.51 -28.50 0.49
CA ASN A 670 -20.27 -28.35 -0.75
C ASN A 670 -21.79 -28.24 -0.54
N LYS A 671 -22.27 -27.83 0.66
CA LYS A 671 -23.72 -27.73 0.96
C LYS A 671 -24.24 -26.37 1.44
N THR A 672 -23.39 -25.37 1.71
CA THR A 672 -23.82 -24.02 2.12
C THR A 672 -23.08 -22.92 1.36
N LYS A 673 -23.71 -21.75 1.25
CA LYS A 673 -23.14 -20.48 0.79
C LYS A 673 -23.54 -19.36 1.73
N THR A 674 -22.81 -18.26 1.75
CA THR A 674 -23.14 -17.11 2.60
C THR A 674 -23.87 -16.05 1.77
N LEU A 675 -25.02 -15.58 2.26
CA LEU A 675 -25.59 -14.29 1.89
C LEU A 675 -24.88 -13.23 2.73
N TRP A 676 -24.03 -12.42 2.10
CA TRP A 676 -23.27 -11.39 2.78
C TRP A 676 -24.13 -10.15 3.00
N GLU A 677 -24.29 -9.76 4.27
CA GLU A 677 -25.18 -8.68 4.72
C GLU A 677 -24.42 -7.36 4.87
N SER A 678 -23.18 -7.39 5.36
CA SER A 678 -22.39 -6.17 5.56
C SER A 678 -20.87 -6.38 5.58
N LEU A 679 -20.16 -5.27 5.33
CA LEU A 679 -18.74 -5.11 5.56
C LEU A 679 -18.49 -3.98 6.56
N ASP A 680 -17.62 -4.20 7.54
CA ASP A 680 -17.21 -3.18 8.53
C ASP A 680 -15.68 -3.04 8.51
N ALA A 681 -15.16 -1.90 8.97
CA ALA A 681 -13.72 -1.65 9.09
C ALA A 681 -13.43 -0.49 10.05
N GLU A 682 -12.62 -0.73 11.08
CA GLU A 682 -12.12 0.37 11.91
C GLU A 682 -10.93 1.03 11.21
N ILE A 683 -11.14 2.28 10.76
CA ILE A 683 -10.14 3.06 10.02
C ILE A 683 -9.85 4.41 10.70
N THR A 684 -8.58 4.80 10.69
CA THR A 684 -8.14 6.15 11.06
C THR A 684 -7.59 6.83 9.81
N VAL A 685 -8.22 7.92 9.36
CA VAL A 685 -7.85 8.57 8.09
C VAL A 685 -7.42 10.02 8.30
N PRO A 686 -6.24 10.42 7.81
CA PRO A 686 -5.72 11.78 8.01
C PRO A 686 -6.30 12.79 7.01
N PRO A 687 -6.17 14.11 7.27
CA PRO A 687 -6.79 15.14 6.45
C PRO A 687 -6.46 15.05 4.94
N LYS A 688 -7.52 14.87 4.14
CA LYS A 688 -7.52 14.67 2.67
C LYS A 688 -6.93 13.33 2.18
N GLY A 689 -6.67 12.39 3.07
CA GLY A 689 -6.48 10.98 2.70
C GLY A 689 -7.83 10.31 2.54
N PHE A 690 -7.85 9.08 2.03
CA PHE A 690 -9.06 8.26 2.03
C PHE A 690 -8.76 6.76 2.05
N VAL A 691 -9.76 6.00 2.49
CA VAL A 691 -9.91 4.59 2.12
C VAL A 691 -11.07 4.48 1.13
N LYS A 692 -10.96 3.62 0.12
CA LYS A 692 -12.08 3.10 -0.68
C LYS A 692 -12.12 1.58 -0.56
N LEU A 693 -13.23 0.95 -0.91
CA LEU A 693 -13.24 -0.50 -1.14
C LEU A 693 -14.08 -0.90 -2.35
N ARG A 694 -13.86 -2.10 -2.85
CA ARG A 694 -14.78 -2.83 -3.75
C ARG A 694 -14.80 -4.31 -3.37
N TYR A 695 -15.83 -5.03 -3.75
CA TYR A 695 -16.02 -6.44 -3.38
C TYR A 695 -16.54 -7.29 -4.53
N ARG A 696 -16.39 -8.61 -4.42
CA ARG A 696 -17.07 -9.62 -5.25
C ARG A 696 -17.23 -10.91 -4.46
N ALA A 697 -18.37 -11.56 -4.63
CA ALA A 697 -18.68 -12.83 -3.98
C ALA A 697 -18.79 -13.95 -5.02
N GLY A 698 -18.47 -15.19 -4.63
CA GLY A 698 -18.57 -16.34 -5.49
C GLY A 698 -18.25 -17.66 -4.79
N ASP A 699 -18.63 -18.77 -5.41
CA ASP A 699 -18.56 -20.10 -4.77
C ASP A 699 -17.23 -20.84 -4.99
N ASN A 700 -16.36 -20.41 -5.92
CA ASN A 700 -15.05 -21.03 -6.12
C ASN A 700 -13.92 -20.01 -6.02
N LEU A 701 -12.97 -20.26 -5.11
CA LEU A 701 -11.77 -19.46 -4.92
C LEU A 701 -10.92 -19.36 -6.20
N LYS A 702 -10.92 -20.38 -7.06
CA LYS A 702 -10.20 -20.39 -8.36
C LYS A 702 -10.88 -19.58 -9.47
N ASP A 703 -12.15 -19.23 -9.30
CA ASP A 703 -12.94 -18.46 -10.27
C ASP A 703 -13.32 -17.06 -9.78
N LEU A 704 -13.13 -16.76 -8.49
CA LEU A 704 -13.31 -15.44 -7.89
C LEU A 704 -12.63 -14.34 -8.72
N ASP A 705 -11.42 -14.59 -9.23
CA ASP A 705 -10.68 -13.63 -10.04
C ASP A 705 -11.32 -13.29 -11.40
N LYS A 706 -12.19 -14.16 -11.91
CA LYS A 706 -12.93 -13.98 -13.17
C LYS A 706 -14.25 -13.21 -12.95
N LEU A 707 -14.71 -13.08 -11.71
CA LEU A 707 -15.97 -12.40 -11.40
C LEU A 707 -15.80 -10.88 -11.39
N PRO A 708 -16.80 -10.12 -11.89
CA PRO A 708 -16.74 -8.67 -11.91
C PRO A 708 -16.79 -8.10 -10.50
N TRP A 709 -15.99 -7.05 -10.26
CA TRP A 709 -16.03 -6.28 -9.03
C TRP A 709 -17.31 -5.41 -8.94
N SER A 710 -17.72 -5.10 -7.71
CA SER A 710 -18.63 -3.99 -7.44
C SER A 710 -18.05 -2.66 -7.92
N ALA A 711 -18.91 -1.64 -8.03
CA ALA A 711 -18.43 -0.25 -8.04
C ALA A 711 -17.60 0.05 -6.77
N GLU A 712 -16.69 1.02 -6.87
CA GLU A 712 -15.93 1.51 -5.72
C GLU A 712 -16.85 2.24 -4.73
N LEU A 713 -16.71 1.90 -3.45
CA LEU A 713 -17.39 2.53 -2.32
C LEU A 713 -16.40 3.41 -1.53
N GLY A 714 -16.90 4.53 -1.00
CA GLY A 714 -16.10 5.58 -0.38
C GLY A 714 -16.06 6.85 -1.27
N PRO A 715 -15.13 7.79 -1.04
CA PRO A 715 -14.06 7.74 -0.05
C PRO A 715 -14.58 7.74 1.40
N PHE A 716 -13.89 7.02 2.28
CA PHE A 716 -14.12 6.96 3.71
C PHE A 716 -12.98 7.66 4.48
N PRO A 717 -13.27 8.36 5.60
CA PRO A 717 -14.59 8.71 6.14
C PRO A 717 -15.29 9.79 5.29
N PRO A 718 -16.63 9.85 5.31
CA PRO A 718 -17.27 10.73 6.30
C PRO A 718 -18.42 10.19 7.19
N THR A 719 -18.84 8.92 7.29
CA THR A 719 -18.29 7.63 6.80
C THR A 719 -19.33 6.94 5.90
N LYS A 720 -20.20 5.97 6.26
CA LYS A 720 -20.28 5.05 7.41
C LYS A 720 -19.89 3.64 6.99
N PHE A 721 -19.13 2.99 7.86
CA PHE A 721 -19.23 1.56 8.08
C PHE A 721 -20.29 1.30 9.19
N PRO A 722 -20.93 0.13 9.23
CA PRO A 722 -20.85 -0.93 8.23
C PRO A 722 -21.50 -0.53 6.89
N VAL A 723 -20.85 -0.93 5.80
CA VAL A 723 -21.40 -0.93 4.44
C VAL A 723 -22.46 -2.02 4.37
N ASP A 724 -23.69 -1.62 4.06
CA ASP A 724 -24.84 -2.51 3.90
C ASP A 724 -24.86 -3.13 2.49
N LEU A 725 -24.59 -4.43 2.41
CA LEU A 725 -24.59 -5.20 1.17
C LEU A 725 -25.99 -5.64 0.74
N THR A 726 -26.97 -5.61 1.64
CA THR A 726 -28.38 -5.95 1.31
C THR A 726 -29.01 -4.91 0.37
N LYS A 727 -28.45 -3.69 0.33
CA LYS A 727 -28.83 -2.61 -0.60
C LYS A 727 -28.14 -2.68 -1.97
N ALA A 728 -27.33 -3.70 -2.24
CA ALA A 728 -26.67 -3.85 -3.54
C ALA A 728 -27.67 -4.20 -4.66
N ALA A 729 -27.41 -3.73 -5.88
CA ALA A 729 -28.29 -3.96 -7.05
C ALA A 729 -28.39 -5.44 -7.49
N LYS A 730 -27.56 -6.32 -6.93
CA LYS A 730 -27.66 -7.77 -6.99
C LYS A 730 -27.37 -8.34 -5.60
N LYS A 731 -28.06 -9.41 -5.23
CA LYS A 731 -27.82 -10.16 -3.98
C LYS A 731 -26.34 -10.59 -3.91
N VAL A 732 -25.66 -10.20 -2.83
CA VAL A 732 -24.23 -10.53 -2.63
C VAL A 732 -24.15 -11.89 -1.93
N GLU A 733 -24.07 -12.97 -2.70
CA GLU A 733 -23.98 -14.33 -2.17
C GLU A 733 -22.83 -15.15 -2.77
N GLY A 734 -22.34 -16.10 -1.99
CA GLY A 734 -21.31 -17.08 -2.37
C GLY A 734 -20.56 -17.62 -1.15
N ARG A 735 -19.88 -18.76 -1.29
CA ARG A 735 -18.99 -19.31 -0.24
C ARG A 735 -17.89 -18.34 0.19
N PHE A 736 -17.38 -17.54 -0.75
CA PHE A 736 -16.30 -16.58 -0.51
C PHE A 736 -16.73 -15.15 -0.84
N LEU A 737 -16.23 -14.17 -0.07
CA LEU A 737 -16.34 -12.74 -0.35
C LEU A 737 -14.94 -12.13 -0.38
N GLN A 738 -14.46 -11.79 -1.58
CA GLN A 738 -13.21 -11.05 -1.74
C GLN A 738 -13.50 -9.55 -1.65
N VAL A 739 -12.72 -8.85 -0.85
CA VAL A 739 -12.79 -7.39 -0.67
C VAL A 739 -11.43 -6.79 -0.88
N GLU A 740 -11.40 -5.67 -1.60
CA GLU A 740 -10.20 -4.95 -1.97
C GLU A 740 -10.30 -3.51 -1.47
N TYR A 741 -9.38 -3.15 -0.58
CA TYR A 741 -9.29 -1.87 0.10
C TYR A 741 -8.17 -1.03 -0.55
N PHE A 742 -8.52 0.17 -1.01
CA PHE A 742 -7.57 1.14 -1.55
C PHE A 742 -7.29 2.21 -0.52
N LEU A 743 -6.02 2.43 -0.20
CA LEU A 743 -5.54 3.51 0.67
C LEU A 743 -4.93 4.61 -0.23
N GLN A 744 -5.18 5.88 0.09
CA GLN A 744 -4.41 7.01 -0.48
C GLN A 744 -4.00 7.99 0.62
N ALA A 745 -2.74 8.43 0.59
CA ALA A 745 -2.15 9.27 1.64
C ALA A 745 -2.86 10.62 1.79
N GLY A 746 -2.91 11.12 3.02
CA GLY A 746 -3.39 12.47 3.31
C GLY A 746 -2.37 13.56 3.01
N SER A 747 -2.83 14.81 3.06
CA SER A 747 -2.07 16.01 2.65
C SER A 747 -0.81 16.34 3.49
N ASN A 748 -0.42 15.47 4.42
CA ASN A 748 0.80 15.50 5.21
C ASN A 748 1.58 14.16 5.18
N LYS A 749 1.37 13.29 4.17
CA LYS A 749 1.94 11.93 4.03
C LYS A 749 1.54 10.91 5.11
N LEU A 750 0.78 11.32 6.11
CA LEU A 750 0.11 10.39 7.00
C LEU A 750 -0.70 9.41 6.14
N SER A 751 -0.49 8.12 6.39
CA SER A 751 -1.29 7.06 5.79
C SER A 751 -2.66 6.99 6.46
N PRO A 752 -3.72 6.59 5.74
CA PRO A 752 -4.82 5.87 6.37
C PRO A 752 -4.26 4.67 7.15
N LEU A 753 -4.78 4.42 8.35
CA LEU A 753 -4.59 3.17 9.08
C LEU A 753 -5.88 2.36 8.99
N ILE A 754 -5.80 1.11 8.58
CA ILE A 754 -6.88 0.12 8.73
C ILE A 754 -6.48 -0.77 9.90
N LYS A 755 -7.19 -0.66 11.02
CA LYS A 755 -6.92 -1.49 12.21
C LYS A 755 -7.56 -2.86 12.10
N SER A 756 -8.78 -2.89 11.57
CA SER A 756 -9.56 -4.10 11.41
C SER A 756 -10.45 -4.04 10.19
N VAL A 757 -10.84 -5.21 9.67
CA VAL A 757 -11.88 -5.39 8.66
C VAL A 757 -12.75 -6.58 9.06
N THR A 758 -14.04 -6.50 8.79
CA THR A 758 -15.03 -7.49 9.19
C THR A 758 -16.02 -7.73 8.07
N ALA A 759 -16.44 -8.98 7.87
CA ALA A 759 -17.59 -9.31 7.04
C ALA A 759 -18.64 -10.05 7.88
N LYS A 760 -19.92 -9.76 7.62
CA LYS A 760 -21.07 -10.43 8.23
C LYS A 760 -22.01 -10.93 7.15
N GLY A 761 -22.62 -12.09 7.37
CA GLY A 761 -23.67 -12.64 6.52
C GLY A 761 -24.48 -13.72 7.21
N LYS A 762 -25.34 -14.39 6.44
CA LYS A 762 -26.09 -15.58 6.87
C LYS A 762 -25.77 -16.76 5.97
N GLN A 763 -25.44 -17.90 6.55
CA GLN A 763 -25.33 -19.16 5.84
C GLN A 763 -26.72 -19.62 5.37
N VAL A 764 -26.81 -20.00 4.10
CA VAL A 764 -27.98 -20.58 3.48
C VAL A 764 -27.58 -21.85 2.72
N PRO A 765 -28.50 -22.79 2.48
CA PRO A 765 -28.22 -23.96 1.64
C PRO A 765 -27.69 -23.55 0.25
N ALA A 766 -26.70 -24.29 -0.24
CA ALA A 766 -26.42 -24.35 -1.67
C ALA A 766 -27.53 -25.21 -2.32
N ILE A 767 -28.15 -24.66 -3.35
CA ILE A 767 -29.19 -25.30 -4.18
C ILE A 767 -28.53 -25.68 -5.50
#